data_AF-A0A8B7UAY7-F1
#
_entry.id   AF-A0A8B7UAY7-F1
#
_cell.length_a   1.000
_cell.length_b   1.000
_cell.length_c   1.000
_cell.angle_alpha   90.00
_cell.angle_beta   90.00
_cell.angle_gamma   90.00
#
_symmetry.space_group_name_H-M   'P 1'
#
loop_
_entity.id
_entity.type
_entity.pdbx_description
1 polymer ?
#
loop_
_entity_poly.entity_id
_entity_poly.type
_entity_poly.pdbx_seq_one_letter_code
_entity_poly.pdbx_strand_id
1 'polypeptide(L)'
;MSDCGKFCEGENDRQEKAKVVEPLDYENVIAQRKTQIYSDPLRDLLMFPMEDISISVIGRQRRTVQSTVPEDAEKRAQSLFVKECIKTYSKDWHVVNYKYEDFSGDFRMLPCKSLRPEKIPNHVFEIDEDCEKDEDSSSLCSQKGGVIKQGWLHKANVNSTITVTMKVFKRRYFYLTQLPDGSYILNSYKDEKNSKESKGCIYLDACIDVVQCPRMRRHAFELKMLDKYSHYLAAETEQEMEEWLITLKKIIQINTDSLVQEKKETVETAQDDETNSQGKAENIMASLERSMHPELMKYGRETEQLNKLSRGDGRQNLFSFDSEVQRLDFSGIEPDVKPFEEKCNKRFLVNCHDLTFNILGHIGDNAKGPPTNVEPFFINLALFDVKNNCKISADFHLDLNPPSVREMLWGTPGQLTNDGNTKGSSPESFIHGIAESHLRYIKQGIFSVTNPHPEIFLVARIEKVLQGNITHCAEPYIKNSDPVKTAQKVYRTAKQVCSRLGQYRMPFAWAARPIFKDIQGSLDLDGRFSPLYKQDSSKLSNEDILKLLSEYKKPEKTKLQTIPGQLNISVECVPVNLSNCITSSYVPLKPFEKSCQNITVEVEEFVPEMTKYCYPFTIYKNHLYVYPLQLKYDSQKTFAKARNIAICVEFRDSDESDACALKCIYGKPAGSVFTTNAYAVVSHHNQNPEFYDEIKIELPIHLHQKHHLLFTFYHVSCEINTKGTTKKQDTVETPVGFAWVPLLKDGRIITFEQQLPVSANLPPGYLNLNDGESRRQSNVDIKWVDGAKPLLKIKSHLESTIYTQDLHVHKFFHHCQLIQSGSKEVPGELIKYLKCLHAMEIQVMIQFLPVILMQLFRVLTNMTQEDDVPINCTMVLLHIVSKCHEEGLDSYLRSFIKYSFRPEKPSALQAQLIHETLATTMIAILKQSADFLAINKLLKYSWFFFEIIAKSMATYLLEENKIKLPRGQRFPEAYHHVLHSLLLAIIPHVTIRYAEIPDESRNVNYSLANFLKRCLTLMDRGFVFNLINDYVSGFSPKDPKVLAEYKFEFLQAICNHEHYIPLNLPMAFAKPKLQRVQDSNLEYSLSDEYCKHHFLVGLLLRETSIALQDNYEIRYTAISVIKNLLIKHAFDTRYQHKNQQAKIAQLYLPFVGLLLEIYSD
;
A
#
# COMPACT_ATOMS: atom_id res chain seq x y z
N MET A 1 -58.68 54.05 5.14
CA MET A 1 -59.00 53.38 3.87
C MET A 1 -58.91 51.90 4.15
N SER A 2 -60.03 51.25 4.51
CA SER A 2 -61.04 50.69 3.57
C SER A 2 -60.43 49.55 2.75
N ASP A 3 -60.99 48.36 2.62
CA ASP A 3 -62.14 47.67 3.19
C ASP A 3 -62.09 46.25 2.57
N CYS A 4 -62.79 45.28 3.17
CA CYS A 4 -63.03 43.91 2.67
C CYS A 4 -61.81 42.95 2.62
N GLY A 5 -61.83 41.75 3.22
CA GLY A 5 -62.95 40.95 3.72
C GLY A 5 -62.82 39.53 3.17
N LYS A 6 -62.33 38.62 4.03
CA LYS A 6 -62.74 37.21 4.21
C LYS A 6 -63.16 36.43 2.95
N PHE A 7 -62.41 35.38 2.62
CA PHE A 7 -62.85 33.99 2.49
C PHE A 7 -61.61 33.18 2.04
N CYS A 8 -61.37 32.01 2.65
CA CYS A 8 -60.22 31.10 2.46
C CYS A 8 -58.99 31.33 3.36
N GLU A 9 -59.16 31.23 4.68
CA GLU A 9 -58.09 30.76 5.58
C GLU A 9 -58.53 29.43 6.18
N GLY A 10 -57.97 28.35 5.65
CA GLY A 10 -58.22 26.99 6.09
C GLY A 10 -57.44 26.04 5.19
N GLU A 11 -56.36 25.49 5.74
CA GLU A 11 -55.46 24.45 5.19
C GLU A 11 -54.25 24.94 4.36
N ASN A 12 -53.09 24.34 4.68
CA ASN A 12 -51.70 24.59 4.24
C ASN A 12 -50.98 25.72 5.01
N ASP A 13 -49.87 25.53 5.73
CA ASP A 13 -48.83 24.49 5.65
C ASP A 13 -48.10 24.38 7.01
N ARG A 14 -48.32 23.28 7.73
CA ARG A 14 -47.41 22.79 8.78
C ARG A 14 -46.68 21.57 8.21
N GLN A 15 -45.63 21.77 7.42
CA GLN A 15 -44.78 20.67 6.96
C GLN A 15 -43.76 20.31 8.06
N GLU A 16 -44.08 19.21 8.75
CA GLU A 16 -43.29 18.53 9.78
C GLU A 16 -41.94 18.02 9.24
N LYS A 17 -40.96 17.88 10.14
CA LYS A 17 -39.74 17.08 9.92
C LYS A 17 -40.12 15.69 9.37
N ALA A 18 -39.27 15.09 8.54
CA ALA A 18 -39.48 13.73 8.03
C ALA A 18 -39.84 12.78 9.19
N LYS A 19 -40.96 12.07 9.09
CA LYS A 19 -41.41 11.12 10.11
C LYS A 19 -40.39 9.99 10.25
N VAL A 20 -39.86 9.86 11.46
CA VAL A 20 -38.85 8.86 11.85
C VAL A 20 -39.41 7.44 11.63
N VAL A 21 -38.66 6.57 10.94
CA VAL A 21 -38.99 5.13 10.87
C VAL A 21 -38.61 4.53 12.22
N GLU A 22 -39.57 4.00 12.97
CA GLU A 22 -39.26 3.31 14.23
C GLU A 22 -38.82 1.87 13.92
N PRO A 23 -37.52 1.51 14.05
CA PRO A 23 -37.07 0.15 13.78
C PRO A 23 -37.66 -0.82 14.80
N LEU A 24 -37.90 -2.06 14.37
CA LEU A 24 -38.23 -3.13 15.31
C LEU A 24 -37.01 -3.61 16.09
N ASP A 25 -37.26 -4.14 17.28
CA ASP A 25 -36.26 -4.87 18.04
C ASP A 25 -35.97 -6.21 17.36
N TYR A 26 -34.93 -6.23 16.53
CA TYR A 26 -34.59 -7.34 15.66
C TYR A 26 -34.36 -8.64 16.45
N GLU A 27 -33.61 -8.59 17.55
CA GLU A 27 -33.29 -9.79 18.33
C GLU A 27 -34.55 -10.34 19.02
N ASN A 28 -35.43 -9.45 19.53
CA ASN A 28 -36.70 -9.86 20.11
C ASN A 28 -37.63 -10.50 19.07
N VAL A 29 -37.71 -9.97 17.85
CA VAL A 29 -38.52 -10.55 16.77
C VAL A 29 -38.01 -11.94 16.38
N ILE A 30 -36.69 -12.10 16.22
CA ILE A 30 -36.07 -13.40 15.94
C ILE A 30 -36.36 -14.41 17.06
N ALA A 31 -36.29 -13.97 18.32
CA ALA A 31 -36.58 -14.83 19.46
C ALA A 31 -38.05 -15.26 19.51
N GLN A 32 -38.98 -14.32 19.30
CA GLN A 32 -40.43 -14.59 19.31
C GLN A 32 -40.87 -15.48 18.15
N ARG A 33 -40.30 -15.27 16.95
CA ARG A 33 -40.67 -16.00 15.73
C ARG A 33 -39.74 -17.17 15.41
N LYS A 34 -38.94 -17.62 16.36
CA LYS A 34 -37.95 -18.69 16.18
C LYS A 34 -38.54 -19.92 15.51
N THR A 35 -39.61 -20.48 16.05
CA THR A 35 -40.27 -21.68 15.48
C THR A 35 -40.73 -21.48 14.05
N GLN A 36 -41.33 -20.33 13.73
CA GLN A 36 -41.75 -19.98 12.38
C GLN A 36 -40.55 -19.94 11.42
N ILE A 37 -39.46 -19.27 11.82
CA ILE A 37 -38.23 -19.16 11.03
C ILE A 37 -37.62 -20.54 10.73
N TYR A 38 -37.48 -21.40 11.74
CA TYR A 38 -36.89 -22.74 11.55
C TYR A 38 -37.77 -23.65 10.68
N SER A 39 -39.09 -23.43 10.68
CA SER A 39 -40.05 -24.19 9.85
C SER A 39 -40.22 -23.66 8.43
N ASP A 40 -39.71 -22.45 8.10
CA ASP A 40 -39.86 -21.86 6.77
C ASP A 40 -39.02 -22.63 5.74
N PRO A 41 -39.58 -23.05 4.58
CA PRO A 41 -38.83 -23.71 3.52
C PRO A 41 -37.67 -22.89 2.94
N LEU A 42 -37.70 -21.57 3.10
CA LEU A 42 -36.70 -20.61 2.68
C LEU A 42 -35.97 -19.96 3.87
N ARG A 43 -35.86 -20.68 5.00
CA ARG A 43 -35.20 -20.23 6.23
C ARG A 43 -33.79 -19.66 6.04
N ASP A 44 -33.07 -20.07 5.00
CA ASP A 44 -31.73 -19.56 4.69
C ASP A 44 -31.74 -18.05 4.35
N LEU A 45 -32.89 -17.48 3.94
CA LEU A 45 -33.08 -16.04 3.75
C LEU A 45 -33.35 -15.27 5.06
N LEU A 46 -33.65 -15.99 6.14
CA LEU A 46 -34.04 -15.45 7.45
C LEU A 46 -32.96 -15.69 8.51
N MET A 47 -32.13 -16.71 8.32
CA MET A 47 -31.10 -17.10 9.26
C MET A 47 -29.83 -16.28 9.04
N PHE A 48 -29.32 -15.74 10.14
CA PHE A 48 -28.01 -15.11 10.19
C PHE A 48 -26.97 -16.15 10.65
N PRO A 49 -25.78 -16.22 10.06
CA PRO A 49 -24.80 -17.22 10.45
C PRO A 49 -24.33 -17.00 11.89
N MET A 50 -24.14 -18.09 12.63
CA MET A 50 -23.60 -18.04 14.00
C MET A 50 -22.07 -17.87 14.02
N GLU A 51 -21.38 -18.31 12.96
CA GLU A 51 -19.92 -18.30 12.81
C GLU A 51 -19.47 -17.37 11.68
N ASP A 52 -19.78 -16.07 11.80
CA ASP A 52 -19.38 -15.07 10.79
C ASP A 52 -17.93 -14.59 10.92
N ILE A 53 -17.34 -14.74 12.12
CA ILE A 53 -16.01 -14.23 12.45
C ILE A 53 -15.13 -15.32 13.04
N SER A 54 -13.84 -15.30 12.71
CA SER A 54 -12.84 -16.20 13.26
C SER A 54 -11.47 -15.51 13.37
N ILE A 55 -10.60 -16.02 14.25
CA ILE A 55 -9.19 -15.60 14.30
C ILE A 55 -8.35 -16.66 13.61
N SER A 56 -7.53 -16.25 12.64
CA SER A 56 -6.44 -17.09 12.13
C SER A 56 -5.10 -16.60 12.67
N VAL A 57 -4.23 -17.55 13.00
CA VAL A 57 -2.83 -17.29 13.31
C VAL A 57 -2.02 -17.59 12.06
N ILE A 58 -1.48 -16.55 11.43
CA ILE A 58 -0.67 -16.66 10.23
C ILE A 58 0.80 -16.64 10.64
N GLY A 59 1.50 -17.74 10.38
CA GLY A 59 2.94 -17.84 10.61
C GLY A 59 3.68 -16.74 9.86
N ARG A 60 4.60 -16.05 10.54
CA ARG A 60 5.34 -14.94 9.92
C ARG A 60 6.08 -15.41 8.67
N GLN A 61 5.79 -14.80 7.53
CA GLN A 61 6.55 -15.06 6.31
C GLN A 61 7.95 -14.46 6.44
N ARG A 62 8.98 -15.28 6.19
CA ARG A 62 10.38 -14.89 6.32
C ARG A 62 11.14 -15.32 5.07
N ARG A 63 11.92 -14.39 4.51
CA ARG A 63 12.86 -14.67 3.41
C ARG A 63 14.06 -15.50 3.86
N THR A 64 14.39 -15.47 5.14
CA THR A 64 15.45 -16.29 5.74
C THR A 64 14.99 -17.71 6.03
N VAL A 65 15.93 -18.65 6.06
CA VAL A 65 15.69 -20.07 6.41
C VAL A 65 15.29 -20.20 7.89
N GLN A 66 15.83 -19.35 8.75
CA GLN A 66 15.56 -19.30 10.19
C GLN A 66 15.26 -17.87 10.66
N SER A 67 14.89 -17.71 11.94
CA SER A 67 14.71 -16.38 12.55
C SER A 67 16.00 -15.55 12.48
N THR A 68 15.89 -14.26 12.13
CA THR A 68 16.99 -13.30 12.34
C THR A 68 17.08 -12.88 13.82
N VAL A 69 16.00 -13.04 14.59
CA VAL A 69 15.99 -12.75 16.03
C VAL A 69 16.74 -13.88 16.76
N PRO A 70 17.77 -13.57 17.56
CA PRO A 70 18.49 -14.57 18.36
C PRO A 70 17.57 -15.29 19.37
N GLU A 71 17.80 -16.57 19.64
CA GLU A 71 16.90 -17.40 20.47
C GLU A 71 16.68 -16.86 21.90
N ASP A 72 17.74 -16.39 22.57
CA ASP A 72 17.65 -15.79 23.90
C ASP A 72 17.42 -14.26 23.89
N ALA A 73 16.96 -13.70 22.77
CA ALA A 73 16.82 -12.25 22.64
C ALA A 73 15.84 -11.64 23.64
N GLU A 74 14.68 -12.27 23.83
CA GLU A 74 13.65 -11.75 24.74
C GLU A 74 14.10 -11.77 26.21
N LYS A 75 14.91 -12.77 26.60
CA LYS A 75 15.49 -12.86 27.95
C LYS A 75 16.60 -11.85 28.18
N ARG A 76 17.45 -11.62 27.18
CA ARG A 76 18.60 -10.69 27.27
C ARG A 76 18.19 -9.23 27.17
N ALA A 77 17.09 -8.93 26.50
CA ALA A 77 16.59 -7.57 26.39
C ALA A 77 16.15 -7.02 27.75
N GLN A 78 16.72 -5.89 28.17
CA GLN A 78 16.32 -5.21 29.41
C GLN A 78 15.40 -4.01 29.14
N SER A 79 15.67 -3.24 28.08
CA SER A 79 14.85 -2.08 27.72
C SER A 79 13.49 -2.51 27.17
N LEU A 80 12.42 -1.80 27.58
CA LEU A 80 11.07 -2.03 27.06
C LEU A 80 11.02 -1.85 25.54
N PHE A 81 11.67 -0.81 25.00
CA PHE A 81 11.69 -0.56 23.56
C PHE A 81 12.28 -1.75 22.78
N VAL A 82 13.44 -2.26 23.22
CA VAL A 82 14.11 -3.42 22.62
C VAL A 82 13.22 -4.68 22.72
N LYS A 83 12.59 -4.91 23.88
CA LYS A 83 11.65 -6.03 24.08
C LYS A 83 10.47 -5.97 23.10
N GLU A 84 9.86 -4.80 22.92
CA GLU A 84 8.72 -4.64 22.01
C GLU A 84 9.14 -4.76 20.53
N CYS A 85 10.35 -4.31 20.16
CA CYS A 85 10.90 -4.57 18.82
C CYS A 85 11.08 -6.08 18.58
N ILE A 86 11.74 -6.80 19.51
CA ILE A 86 11.96 -8.25 19.43
C ILE A 86 10.64 -9.02 19.33
N LYS A 87 9.64 -8.65 20.15
CA LYS A 87 8.29 -9.24 20.08
C LYS A 87 7.65 -8.98 18.72
N THR A 88 7.75 -7.75 18.21
CA THR A 88 7.22 -7.37 16.89
C THR A 88 7.86 -8.19 15.77
N TYR A 89 9.11 -8.62 15.89
CA TYR A 89 9.80 -9.44 14.86
C TYR A 89 9.59 -10.94 15.01
N SER A 90 9.19 -11.39 16.20
CA SER A 90 9.09 -12.82 16.53
C SER A 90 7.66 -13.35 16.48
N LYS A 91 6.67 -12.54 16.85
CA LYS A 91 5.26 -12.96 16.96
C LYS A 91 4.62 -13.21 15.58
N ASP A 92 3.76 -14.21 15.55
CA ASP A 92 2.87 -14.51 14.43
C ASP A 92 1.71 -13.52 14.34
N TRP A 93 1.16 -13.35 13.14
CA TRP A 93 0.09 -12.40 12.88
C TRP A 93 -1.26 -12.97 13.26
N HIS A 94 -2.07 -12.15 13.94
CA HIS A 94 -3.42 -12.49 14.35
C HIS A 94 -4.40 -11.70 13.49
N VAL A 95 -5.08 -12.40 12.57
CA VAL A 95 -5.99 -11.81 11.61
C VAL A 95 -7.41 -12.23 11.94
N VAL A 96 -8.30 -11.24 12.03
CA VAL A 96 -9.74 -11.47 12.14
C VAL A 96 -10.28 -11.67 10.72
N ASN A 97 -10.86 -12.84 10.46
CA ASN A 97 -11.46 -13.16 9.16
C ASN A 97 -12.97 -13.10 9.27
N TYR A 98 -13.58 -12.44 8.29
CA TYR A 98 -15.02 -12.37 8.11
C TYR A 98 -15.41 -13.32 6.98
N LYS A 99 -16.19 -14.35 7.30
CA LYS A 99 -16.45 -15.48 6.39
C LYS A 99 -17.14 -15.07 5.08
N TYR A 100 -17.93 -14.01 5.12
CA TYR A 100 -18.73 -13.50 4.00
C TYR A 100 -18.28 -12.13 3.52
N GLU A 101 -17.03 -11.72 3.79
CA GLU A 101 -16.48 -10.41 3.39
C GLU A 101 -16.63 -10.15 1.88
N ASP A 102 -16.44 -11.17 1.05
CA ASP A 102 -16.59 -11.07 -0.41
C ASP A 102 -18.01 -10.66 -0.85
N PHE A 103 -19.01 -10.76 0.04
CA PHE A 103 -20.39 -10.32 -0.18
C PHE A 103 -20.71 -8.96 0.47
N SER A 104 -19.76 -8.35 1.20
CA SER A 104 -19.94 -7.07 1.91
C SER A 104 -19.75 -5.82 1.03
N GLY A 105 -19.43 -6.02 -0.25
CA GLY A 105 -19.21 -4.95 -1.21
C GLY A 105 -20.35 -4.76 -2.21
N ASP A 106 -20.08 -3.97 -3.24
CA ASP A 106 -20.94 -3.83 -4.42
C ASP A 106 -20.98 -5.12 -5.27
N PHE A 107 -21.90 -5.24 -6.23
CA PHE A 107 -22.04 -6.42 -7.09
C PHE A 107 -20.74 -6.79 -7.84
N ARG A 108 -19.84 -5.82 -8.06
CA ARG A 108 -18.51 -6.01 -8.67
C ARG A 108 -17.54 -6.82 -7.81
N MET A 109 -17.76 -6.85 -6.50
CA MET A 109 -16.95 -7.59 -5.52
C MET A 109 -17.39 -9.04 -5.34
N LEU A 110 -18.56 -9.41 -5.88
CA LEU A 110 -19.10 -10.76 -5.69
C LEU A 110 -18.13 -11.81 -6.27
N PRO A 111 -18.00 -13.00 -5.64
CA PRO A 111 -17.11 -14.07 -6.11
C PRO A 111 -17.36 -14.60 -7.54
N CYS A 112 -18.44 -14.15 -8.20
CA CYS A 112 -18.88 -14.67 -9.50
C CYS A 112 -18.04 -14.10 -10.66
N LYS A 113 -17.35 -14.98 -11.40
CA LYS A 113 -16.45 -14.61 -12.51
C LYS A 113 -17.14 -14.44 -13.87
N SER A 114 -18.45 -14.71 -13.99
CA SER A 114 -19.18 -14.68 -15.26
C SER A 114 -20.50 -13.91 -15.15
N LEU A 115 -20.44 -12.58 -15.22
CA LEU A 115 -21.63 -11.72 -15.33
C LEU A 115 -22.05 -11.46 -16.79
N ARG A 116 -21.27 -11.95 -17.77
CA ARG A 116 -21.55 -11.79 -19.19
C ARG A 116 -22.28 -13.01 -19.75
N PRO A 117 -23.40 -12.83 -20.45
CA PRO A 117 -24.01 -13.92 -21.22
C PRO A 117 -23.10 -14.27 -22.42
N GLU A 118 -22.96 -15.56 -22.72
CA GLU A 118 -22.42 -16.02 -24.00
C GLU A 118 -23.38 -15.55 -25.10
N LYS A 119 -22.89 -14.72 -26.04
CA LYS A 119 -23.58 -14.14 -27.22
C LYS A 119 -25.12 -14.03 -27.10
N ILE A 120 -25.63 -12.80 -27.07
CA ILE A 120 -27.06 -12.51 -27.21
C ILE A 120 -27.61 -13.31 -28.40
N PRO A 121 -28.58 -14.22 -28.20
CA PRO A 121 -29.23 -14.90 -29.30
C PRO A 121 -29.84 -13.85 -30.23
N ASN A 122 -29.56 -13.93 -31.53
CA ASN A 122 -30.34 -13.16 -32.50
C ASN A 122 -31.78 -13.66 -32.39
N HIS A 123 -32.67 -12.84 -31.84
CA HIS A 123 -34.11 -13.14 -31.87
C HIS A 123 -34.58 -12.89 -33.30
N VAL A 124 -34.63 -13.97 -34.07
CA VAL A 124 -35.31 -14.05 -35.37
C VAL A 124 -36.74 -14.44 -35.02
N PHE A 125 -37.69 -13.53 -35.18
CA PHE A 125 -39.12 -13.82 -35.01
C PHE A 125 -39.64 -14.54 -36.27
N GLU A 126 -40.81 -15.18 -36.23
CA GLU A 126 -41.38 -15.86 -37.43
C GLU A 126 -41.49 -14.92 -38.64
N ILE A 127 -41.65 -13.62 -38.40
CA ILE A 127 -41.62 -12.54 -39.41
C ILE A 127 -40.25 -12.34 -40.09
N ASP A 128 -39.18 -12.79 -39.45
CA ASP A 128 -37.80 -12.66 -39.91
C ASP A 128 -37.34 -13.93 -40.69
N GLU A 129 -38.01 -15.09 -40.55
CA GLU A 129 -37.69 -16.34 -41.28
C GLU A 129 -38.20 -16.34 -42.74
N ASP A 130 -39.15 -15.48 -43.09
CA ASP A 130 -39.70 -15.40 -44.45
C ASP A 130 -38.83 -14.60 -45.45
N CYS A 131 -37.70 -14.04 -45.01
CA CYS A 131 -36.82 -13.22 -45.88
C CYS A 131 -35.62 -13.95 -46.50
N GLU A 132 -35.33 -15.20 -46.12
CA GLU A 132 -34.05 -15.89 -46.45
C GLU A 132 -34.20 -17.03 -47.48
N LYS A 133 -35.18 -16.92 -48.38
CA LYS A 133 -35.24 -17.72 -49.61
C LYS A 133 -35.57 -16.83 -50.80
N ASP A 134 -34.56 -16.14 -51.31
CA ASP A 134 -34.41 -15.84 -52.74
C ASP A 134 -33.01 -15.24 -53.00
N GLU A 135 -32.02 -16.13 -53.13
CA GLU A 135 -30.82 -15.85 -53.91
C GLU A 135 -31.21 -15.84 -55.40
N ASP A 136 -31.41 -14.66 -55.98
CA ASP A 136 -30.63 -14.18 -57.12
C ASP A 136 -31.31 -12.97 -57.78
N SER A 137 -30.63 -11.83 -57.69
CA SER A 137 -30.44 -10.88 -58.77
C SER A 137 -31.67 -10.46 -59.59
N SER A 138 -32.21 -9.30 -59.20
CA SER A 138 -32.86 -8.30 -60.05
C SER A 138 -34.26 -8.60 -60.63
N SER A 139 -35.31 -8.37 -59.82
CA SER A 139 -36.50 -7.64 -60.29
C SER A 139 -37.56 -7.41 -59.20
N LEU A 140 -37.81 -6.12 -58.89
CA LEU A 140 -39.14 -5.50 -58.76
C LEU A 140 -40.10 -5.90 -57.61
N CYS A 141 -40.21 -4.93 -56.67
CA CYS A 141 -41.44 -4.42 -56.03
C CYS A 141 -42.06 -5.16 -54.81
N SER A 142 -41.81 -4.63 -53.59
CA SER A 142 -42.85 -4.06 -52.68
C SER A 142 -42.35 -3.95 -51.21
N GLN A 143 -41.48 -2.97 -50.93
CA GLN A 143 -40.90 -2.68 -49.60
C GLN A 143 -41.56 -1.43 -48.99
N LYS A 144 -42.13 -1.52 -47.77
CA LYS A 144 -42.65 -0.35 -47.01
C LYS A 144 -41.86 -0.18 -45.71
N GLY A 145 -41.09 0.90 -45.64
CA GLY A 145 -40.23 1.26 -44.50
C GLY A 145 -38.76 1.37 -44.89
N GLY A 146 -38.41 2.39 -45.69
CA GLY A 146 -37.04 2.59 -46.17
C GLY A 146 -36.78 4.05 -46.56
N VAL A 147 -35.50 4.40 -46.71
CA VAL A 147 -35.08 5.70 -47.24
C VAL A 147 -35.52 5.79 -48.69
N ILE A 148 -36.45 6.69 -48.99
CA ILE A 148 -37.04 6.90 -50.32
C ILE A 148 -36.09 7.73 -51.18
N LYS A 149 -35.51 8.77 -50.59
CA LYS A 149 -34.53 9.65 -51.24
C LYS A 149 -33.60 10.22 -50.20
N GLN A 150 -32.33 10.35 -50.58
CA GLN A 150 -31.32 11.03 -49.76
C GLN A 150 -30.49 11.97 -50.62
N GLY A 151 -29.92 13.01 -50.01
CA GLY A 151 -29.04 13.93 -50.72
C GLY A 151 -28.80 15.25 -50.00
N TRP A 152 -27.89 16.04 -50.56
CA TRP A 152 -27.56 17.36 -50.03
C TRP A 152 -28.61 18.40 -50.45
N LEU A 153 -29.16 19.12 -49.47
CA LEU A 153 -29.98 20.31 -49.71
C LEU A 153 -29.53 21.45 -48.80
N HIS A 154 -29.82 22.67 -49.23
CA HIS A 154 -29.63 23.86 -48.41
C HIS A 154 -30.95 24.23 -47.73
N LYS A 155 -30.97 24.34 -46.40
CA LYS A 155 -32.15 24.74 -45.61
C LYS A 155 -32.02 26.18 -45.11
N ALA A 156 -33.04 27.01 -45.33
CA ALA A 156 -33.10 28.36 -44.77
C ALA A 156 -33.40 28.33 -43.26
N ASN A 157 -32.75 29.20 -42.49
CA ASN A 157 -33.08 29.42 -41.07
C ASN A 157 -34.01 30.64 -40.94
N VAL A 158 -35.30 30.43 -40.74
CA VAL A 158 -36.33 31.49 -40.89
C VAL A 158 -36.65 32.22 -39.56
N ASN A 159 -35.90 31.96 -38.49
CA ASN A 159 -36.20 32.48 -37.13
C ASN A 159 -35.81 33.96 -36.89
N SER A 160 -35.75 34.82 -37.92
CA SER A 160 -35.43 36.26 -37.77
C SER A 160 -36.21 37.10 -38.79
N THR A 161 -36.82 38.20 -38.35
CA THR A 161 -37.69 39.16 -39.06
C THR A 161 -37.02 39.96 -40.20
N ILE A 162 -35.99 39.43 -40.86
CA ILE A 162 -35.20 40.11 -41.90
C ILE A 162 -35.49 39.46 -43.27
N THR A 163 -35.72 40.29 -44.30
CA THR A 163 -35.88 39.89 -45.70
C THR A 163 -34.80 38.88 -46.13
N VAL A 164 -35.23 37.71 -46.61
CA VAL A 164 -34.36 36.56 -46.92
C VAL A 164 -33.38 36.93 -48.04
N THR A 165 -32.10 37.11 -47.68
CA THR A 165 -30.98 37.23 -48.63
C THR A 165 -30.17 35.92 -48.63
N MET A 166 -29.39 35.65 -49.69
CA MET A 166 -28.72 34.34 -49.94
C MET A 166 -27.87 33.77 -48.78
N LYS A 167 -27.48 34.59 -47.78
CA LYS A 167 -26.64 34.19 -46.64
C LYS A 167 -27.36 33.37 -45.54
N VAL A 168 -28.66 33.06 -45.69
CA VAL A 168 -29.47 32.43 -44.62
C VAL A 168 -29.62 30.89 -44.76
N PHE A 169 -29.06 30.30 -45.83
CA PHE A 169 -29.17 28.87 -46.11
C PHE A 169 -27.97 28.06 -45.60
N LYS A 170 -28.22 26.99 -44.84
CA LYS A 170 -27.20 26.04 -44.37
C LYS A 170 -27.30 24.71 -45.12
N ARG A 171 -26.16 24.21 -45.63
CA ARG A 171 -26.06 22.90 -46.30
C ARG A 171 -26.25 21.77 -45.27
N ARG A 172 -27.14 20.82 -45.57
CA ARG A 172 -27.50 19.67 -44.72
C ARG A 172 -27.74 18.46 -45.61
N TYR A 173 -27.43 17.28 -45.07
CA TYR A 173 -27.77 16.02 -45.73
C TYR A 173 -29.16 15.58 -45.28
N PHE A 174 -30.03 15.29 -46.23
CA PHE A 174 -31.42 14.95 -45.97
C PHE A 174 -31.70 13.49 -46.26
N TYR A 175 -32.46 12.85 -45.38
CA TYR A 175 -33.03 11.52 -45.56
C TYR A 175 -34.55 11.63 -45.53
N LEU A 176 -35.19 11.32 -46.66
CA LEU A 176 -36.63 11.17 -46.77
C LEU A 176 -36.99 9.72 -46.50
N THR A 177 -37.71 9.46 -45.42
CA THR A 177 -37.99 8.11 -44.93
C THR A 177 -39.49 7.93 -44.76
N GLN A 178 -40.01 6.78 -45.20
CA GLN A 178 -41.36 6.35 -44.82
C GLN A 178 -41.29 5.66 -43.46
N LEU A 179 -42.08 6.14 -42.50
CA LEU A 179 -42.23 5.51 -41.19
C LEU A 179 -43.16 4.29 -41.29
N PRO A 180 -43.12 3.37 -40.30
CA PRO A 180 -43.92 2.15 -40.32
C PRO A 180 -45.44 2.38 -40.35
N ASP A 181 -45.91 3.52 -39.85
CA ASP A 181 -47.32 3.94 -39.89
C ASP A 181 -47.75 4.48 -41.26
N GLY A 182 -46.84 4.52 -42.23
CA GLY A 182 -47.07 5.01 -43.59
C GLY A 182 -46.78 6.50 -43.77
N SER A 183 -46.55 7.25 -42.68
CA SER A 183 -46.20 8.67 -42.73
C SER A 183 -44.81 8.92 -43.32
N TYR A 184 -44.55 10.15 -43.75
CA TYR A 184 -43.28 10.51 -44.37
C TYR A 184 -42.55 11.60 -43.58
N ILE A 185 -41.28 11.37 -43.26
CA ILE A 185 -40.43 12.33 -42.55
C ILE A 185 -39.17 12.66 -43.35
N LEU A 186 -38.80 13.94 -43.33
CA LEU A 186 -37.60 14.47 -43.96
C LEU A 186 -36.61 14.92 -42.88
N ASN A 187 -35.63 14.07 -42.57
CA ASN A 187 -34.64 14.30 -41.52
C ASN A 187 -33.39 14.99 -42.06
N SER A 188 -32.88 16.00 -41.34
CA SER A 188 -31.68 16.75 -41.72
C SER A 188 -30.51 16.52 -40.77
N TYR A 189 -29.34 16.24 -41.34
CA TYR A 189 -28.09 15.97 -40.62
C TYR A 189 -26.98 16.93 -41.05
N LYS A 190 -25.96 17.06 -40.19
CA LYS A 190 -24.82 17.96 -40.46
C LYS A 190 -23.94 17.40 -41.59
N ASP A 191 -23.74 16.08 -41.62
CA ASP A 191 -23.03 15.35 -42.67
C ASP A 191 -23.70 14.00 -42.98
N GLU A 192 -23.17 13.28 -43.97
CA GLU A 192 -23.67 11.99 -44.47
C GLU A 192 -23.35 10.78 -43.57
N LYS A 193 -22.24 10.81 -42.80
CA LYS A 193 -21.70 9.67 -42.05
C LYS A 193 -21.97 9.71 -40.53
N ASN A 194 -22.49 10.83 -40.00
CA ASN A 194 -22.73 11.04 -38.57
C ASN A 194 -24.23 11.24 -38.27
N SER A 195 -24.97 10.12 -38.21
CA SER A 195 -26.44 10.08 -38.05
C SER A 195 -26.93 10.15 -36.59
N LYS A 196 -26.03 10.25 -35.60
CA LYS A 196 -26.39 10.14 -34.17
C LYS A 196 -27.11 11.36 -33.58
N GLU A 197 -27.09 12.52 -34.24
CA GLU A 197 -27.88 13.70 -33.85
C GLU A 197 -28.50 14.40 -35.07
N SER A 198 -29.82 14.31 -35.23
CA SER A 198 -30.54 15.08 -36.26
C SER A 198 -30.53 16.57 -35.91
N LYS A 199 -30.22 17.45 -36.87
CA LYS A 199 -30.28 18.92 -36.70
C LYS A 199 -31.66 19.51 -36.99
N GLY A 200 -32.62 18.66 -37.34
CA GLY A 200 -34.05 18.98 -37.44
C GLY A 200 -34.78 18.00 -38.36
N CYS A 201 -36.06 17.77 -38.11
CA CYS A 201 -36.96 16.96 -38.93
C CYS A 201 -38.09 17.81 -39.50
N ILE A 202 -38.71 17.36 -40.60
CA ILE A 202 -39.92 17.94 -41.19
C ILE A 202 -40.88 16.78 -41.46
N TYR A 203 -42.05 16.80 -40.84
CA TYR A 203 -43.10 15.80 -41.07
C TYR A 203 -43.93 16.20 -42.30
N LEU A 204 -43.95 15.37 -43.33
CA LEU A 204 -44.60 15.71 -44.60
C LEU A 204 -46.12 15.49 -44.58
N ASP A 205 -46.66 14.80 -43.57
CA ASP A 205 -48.12 14.66 -43.42
C ASP A 205 -48.82 16.00 -43.18
N ALA A 206 -48.09 16.96 -42.61
CA ALA A 206 -48.57 18.33 -42.42
C ALA A 206 -48.27 19.25 -43.62
N CYS A 207 -47.61 18.74 -44.68
CA CYS A 207 -47.26 19.53 -45.85
C CYS A 207 -48.38 19.48 -46.90
N ILE A 208 -48.90 20.66 -47.26
CA ILE A 208 -50.03 20.80 -48.18
C ILE A 208 -49.56 20.85 -49.64
N ASP A 209 -48.42 21.48 -49.90
CA ASP A 209 -47.94 21.72 -51.26
C ASP A 209 -46.42 21.98 -51.28
N VAL A 210 -45.79 21.73 -52.44
CA VAL A 210 -44.40 22.09 -52.72
C VAL A 210 -44.31 22.97 -53.96
N VAL A 211 -43.85 24.21 -53.76
CA VAL A 211 -43.83 25.24 -54.81
C VAL A 211 -42.41 25.72 -55.07
N GLN A 212 -42.00 25.83 -56.34
CA GLN A 212 -40.71 26.42 -56.69
C GLN A 212 -40.69 27.91 -56.34
N CYS A 213 -39.59 28.35 -55.72
CA CYS A 213 -39.38 29.75 -55.31
C CYS A 213 -38.05 30.29 -55.88
N PRO A 214 -37.93 30.44 -57.21
CA PRO A 214 -36.69 30.90 -57.85
C PRO A 214 -36.28 32.33 -57.42
N ARG A 215 -37.21 33.12 -56.87
CA ARG A 215 -36.95 34.47 -56.32
C ARG A 215 -36.12 34.44 -55.01
N MET A 216 -36.17 33.36 -54.24
CA MET A 216 -35.44 33.23 -52.95
C MET A 216 -33.97 32.82 -53.17
N ARG A 217 -33.74 31.82 -54.02
CA ARG A 217 -32.43 31.32 -54.46
C ARG A 217 -32.63 30.48 -55.73
N ARG A 218 -31.60 30.39 -56.58
CA ARG A 218 -31.61 29.48 -57.73
C ARG A 218 -31.87 28.05 -57.24
N HIS A 219 -32.78 27.33 -57.89
CA HIS A 219 -33.17 25.95 -57.56
C HIS A 219 -33.79 25.77 -56.16
N ALA A 220 -34.44 26.82 -55.63
CA ALA A 220 -35.14 26.78 -54.35
C ALA A 220 -36.63 26.43 -54.50
N PHE A 221 -37.16 25.76 -53.48
CA PHE A 221 -38.56 25.42 -53.34
C PHE A 221 -39.03 25.54 -51.89
N GLU A 222 -40.31 25.81 -51.73
CA GLU A 222 -41.03 25.99 -50.47
C GLU A 222 -41.90 24.76 -50.20
N LEU A 223 -41.73 24.15 -49.03
CA LEU A 223 -42.68 23.20 -48.43
C LEU A 223 -43.69 24.00 -47.60
N LYS A 224 -44.94 24.07 -48.06
CA LYS A 224 -46.02 24.77 -47.35
C LYS A 224 -46.67 23.84 -46.35
N MET A 225 -46.70 24.24 -45.08
CA MET A 225 -47.31 23.45 -44.00
C MET A 225 -48.72 23.95 -43.65
N LEU A 226 -49.55 23.08 -43.05
CA LEU A 226 -50.92 23.37 -42.59
C LEU A 226 -51.03 24.55 -41.60
N ASP A 227 -50.01 24.74 -40.77
CA ASP A 227 -49.94 25.68 -39.64
C ASP A 227 -49.32 27.05 -39.99
N LYS A 228 -49.32 27.42 -41.27
CA LYS A 228 -48.86 28.71 -41.84
C LYS A 228 -47.37 29.03 -41.71
N TYR A 229 -46.51 28.14 -41.19
CA TYR A 229 -45.06 28.26 -41.40
C TYR A 229 -44.62 27.41 -42.59
N SER A 230 -43.68 27.91 -43.40
CA SER A 230 -43.15 27.17 -44.54
C SER A 230 -41.66 26.89 -44.38
N HIS A 231 -41.20 25.74 -44.88
CA HIS A 231 -39.79 25.41 -44.94
C HIS A 231 -39.23 25.66 -46.34
N TYR A 232 -38.15 26.44 -46.41
CA TYR A 232 -37.49 26.76 -47.68
C TYR A 232 -36.22 25.93 -47.85
N LEU A 233 -36.17 25.16 -48.94
CA LEU A 233 -35.05 24.29 -49.32
C LEU A 233 -34.52 24.69 -50.69
N ALA A 234 -33.24 24.38 -50.98
CA ALA A 234 -32.66 24.59 -52.30
C ALA A 234 -31.65 23.49 -52.66
N ALA A 235 -31.77 22.94 -53.87
CA ALA A 235 -30.82 21.99 -54.43
C ALA A 235 -29.61 22.71 -55.06
N GLU A 236 -28.55 21.97 -55.37
CA GLU A 236 -27.37 22.56 -56.04
C GLU A 236 -27.59 22.71 -57.55
N THR A 237 -28.34 21.78 -58.14
CA THR A 237 -28.66 21.78 -59.58
C THR A 237 -30.16 21.79 -59.83
N GLU A 238 -30.56 22.22 -61.03
CA GLU A 238 -31.96 22.20 -61.48
C GLU A 238 -32.52 20.78 -61.55
N GLN A 239 -31.71 19.82 -62.01
CA GLN A 239 -32.08 18.41 -62.11
C GLN A 239 -32.39 17.82 -60.72
N GLU A 240 -31.53 18.05 -59.73
CA GLU A 240 -31.79 17.58 -58.37
C GLU A 240 -33.04 18.21 -57.77
N MET A 241 -33.26 19.51 -58.00
CA MET A 241 -34.47 20.19 -57.54
C MET A 241 -35.72 19.53 -58.13
N GLU A 242 -35.74 19.27 -59.43
CA GLU A 242 -36.88 18.67 -60.11
C GLU A 242 -37.15 17.25 -59.59
N GLU A 243 -36.11 16.44 -59.36
CA GLU A 243 -36.26 15.12 -58.76
C GLU A 243 -36.81 15.17 -57.33
N TRP A 244 -36.33 16.10 -56.51
CA TRP A 244 -36.84 16.31 -55.16
C TRP A 244 -38.31 16.76 -55.18
N LEU A 245 -38.67 17.68 -56.06
CA LEU A 245 -40.04 18.15 -56.21
C LEU A 245 -41.01 17.06 -56.66
N ILE A 246 -40.62 16.25 -57.66
CA ILE A 246 -41.44 15.13 -58.14
C ILE A 246 -41.68 14.13 -57.00
N THR A 247 -40.63 13.79 -56.25
CA THR A 247 -40.71 12.84 -55.14
C THR A 247 -41.61 13.37 -54.02
N LEU A 248 -41.41 14.62 -53.60
CA LEU A 248 -42.18 15.24 -52.50
C LEU A 248 -43.64 15.47 -52.88
N LYS A 249 -43.94 15.93 -54.11
CA LYS A 249 -45.32 16.09 -54.60
C LYS A 249 -46.06 14.76 -54.67
N LYS A 250 -45.39 13.68 -55.11
CA LYS A 250 -45.98 12.34 -55.14
C LYS A 250 -46.36 11.87 -53.73
N ILE A 251 -45.51 12.14 -52.74
CA ILE A 251 -45.77 11.79 -51.33
C ILE A 251 -46.93 12.59 -50.76
N ILE A 252 -46.98 13.91 -50.98
CA ILE A 252 -48.08 14.76 -50.52
C ILE A 252 -49.40 14.35 -51.16
N GLN A 253 -49.39 13.95 -52.44
CA GLN A 253 -50.58 13.44 -53.13
C GLN A 253 -51.05 12.10 -52.56
N ILE A 254 -50.12 11.16 -52.27
CA ILE A 254 -50.43 9.90 -51.60
C ILE A 254 -51.08 10.14 -50.22
N ASN A 255 -50.55 11.09 -49.44
CA ASN A 255 -51.13 11.45 -48.14
C ASN A 255 -52.54 12.06 -48.29
N THR A 256 -52.77 12.87 -49.33
CA THR A 256 -54.08 13.48 -49.61
C THR A 256 -55.12 12.43 -50.02
N ASP A 257 -54.75 11.45 -50.87
CA ASP A 257 -55.65 10.40 -51.32
C ASP A 257 -55.97 9.37 -50.21
N SER A 258 -55.04 9.13 -49.29
CA SER A 258 -55.21 8.22 -48.14
C SER A 258 -56.23 8.75 -47.12
N LEU A 259 -56.35 10.09 -46.96
CA LEU A 259 -57.36 10.71 -46.09
C LEU A 259 -58.80 10.69 -46.69
N VAL A 260 -58.97 10.41 -47.98
CA VAL A 260 -60.28 10.41 -48.66
C VAL A 260 -60.93 9.02 -48.70
N GLN A 261 -60.16 7.94 -48.48
CA GLN A 261 -60.67 6.56 -48.51
C GLN A 261 -61.31 6.07 -47.19
N GLU A 262 -61.09 6.72 -46.05
CA GLU A 262 -61.72 6.34 -44.76
C GLU A 262 -63.18 6.83 -44.56
N LYS A 263 -63.79 7.51 -45.55
CA LYS A 263 -65.11 8.16 -45.39
C LYS A 263 -66.24 7.57 -46.25
N LYS A 264 -66.20 6.27 -46.55
CA LYS A 264 -67.26 5.65 -47.36
C LYS A 264 -67.60 4.22 -46.94
N GLU A 265 -68.05 4.06 -45.70
CA GLU A 265 -68.92 2.94 -45.29
C GLU A 265 -69.83 3.36 -44.13
N THR A 266 -71.04 3.79 -44.49
CA THR A 266 -72.25 3.94 -43.65
C THR A 266 -73.36 4.10 -44.70
N VAL A 267 -74.42 3.29 -44.74
CA VAL A 267 -75.58 3.25 -43.84
C VAL A 267 -76.45 2.08 -44.28
N GLU A 268 -77.10 1.40 -43.31
CA GLU A 268 -78.50 0.90 -43.30
C GLU A 268 -78.60 -0.21 -42.23
N THR A 269 -79.53 -0.28 -41.26
CA THR A 269 -80.72 0.50 -40.86
C THR A 269 -81.18 -0.03 -39.48
N ALA A 270 -81.80 0.81 -38.64
CA ALA A 270 -82.95 0.56 -37.73
C ALA A 270 -82.92 -0.67 -36.77
N GLN A 271 -83.45 -0.69 -35.55
CA GLN A 271 -84.16 0.20 -34.61
C GLN A 271 -84.30 -0.62 -33.31
N ASP A 272 -84.63 0.07 -32.22
CA ASP A 272 -85.37 -0.41 -31.03
C ASP A 272 -84.66 -1.17 -29.88
N ASP A 273 -84.57 -0.42 -28.77
CA ASP A 273 -85.09 -0.66 -27.41
C ASP A 273 -84.93 -2.00 -26.66
N GLU A 274 -84.39 -1.81 -25.44
CA GLU A 274 -84.60 -2.49 -24.16
C GLU A 274 -84.29 -3.99 -23.92
N THR A 275 -83.69 -4.18 -22.73
CA THR A 275 -83.67 -5.35 -21.82
C THR A 275 -82.46 -6.32 -21.79
N ASN A 276 -81.71 -6.20 -20.68
CA ASN A 276 -81.08 -7.24 -19.83
C ASN A 276 -80.67 -8.60 -20.45
N SER A 277 -79.36 -8.91 -20.43
CA SER A 277 -78.75 -9.86 -19.47
C SER A 277 -77.28 -10.19 -19.83
N GLN A 278 -76.53 -10.62 -18.81
CA GLN A 278 -75.07 -10.72 -18.72
C GLN A 278 -74.44 -11.83 -19.58
N GLY A 279 -73.24 -11.58 -20.10
CA GLY A 279 -72.31 -12.62 -20.58
C GLY A 279 -71.01 -12.04 -21.13
N LYS A 280 -69.96 -11.95 -20.30
CA LYS A 280 -68.59 -11.62 -20.74
C LYS A 280 -68.05 -12.76 -21.62
N ALA A 281 -67.40 -12.44 -22.73
CA ALA A 281 -66.64 -13.42 -23.51
C ALA A 281 -65.53 -14.03 -22.64
N GLU A 282 -65.67 -15.30 -22.26
CA GLU A 282 -64.65 -16.02 -21.51
C GLU A 282 -63.50 -16.44 -22.43
N ASN A 283 -62.28 -16.18 -21.98
CA ASN A 283 -61.05 -16.59 -22.64
C ASN A 283 -60.99 -18.13 -22.69
N ILE A 284 -60.71 -18.72 -23.86
CA ILE A 284 -60.80 -20.17 -24.13
C ILE A 284 -59.97 -21.00 -23.13
N MET A 285 -58.84 -20.47 -22.65
CA MET A 285 -58.02 -21.11 -21.60
C MET A 285 -58.72 -21.18 -20.23
N ALA A 286 -59.48 -20.15 -19.84
CA ALA A 286 -60.23 -20.15 -18.57
C ALA A 286 -61.40 -21.15 -18.60
N SER A 287 -61.95 -21.42 -19.78
CA SER A 287 -62.98 -22.45 -20.01
C SER A 287 -62.40 -23.87 -19.88
N LEU A 288 -61.18 -24.11 -20.38
CA LEU A 288 -60.47 -25.39 -20.29
C LEU A 288 -60.07 -25.76 -18.86
N GLU A 289 -59.69 -24.78 -18.03
CA GLU A 289 -59.33 -25.00 -16.61
C GLU A 289 -60.54 -25.26 -15.70
N ARG A 290 -61.72 -24.76 -16.06
CA ARG A 290 -62.99 -25.01 -15.35
C ARG A 290 -63.76 -26.23 -15.88
N SER A 291 -63.25 -26.87 -16.92
CA SER A 291 -63.83 -28.10 -17.46
C SER A 291 -63.83 -29.20 -16.39
N MET A 292 -64.94 -29.93 -16.26
CA MET A 292 -65.03 -31.10 -15.36
C MET A 292 -64.39 -32.36 -15.97
N HIS A 293 -63.82 -32.26 -17.19
CA HIS A 293 -63.19 -33.38 -17.88
C HIS A 293 -61.69 -33.48 -17.53
N PRO A 294 -61.21 -34.59 -16.95
CA PRO A 294 -59.84 -34.70 -16.41
C PRO A 294 -58.74 -34.39 -17.42
N GLU A 295 -58.91 -34.81 -18.67
CA GLU A 295 -57.92 -34.60 -19.74
C GLU A 295 -57.88 -33.15 -20.24
N LEU A 296 -59.00 -32.40 -20.19
CA LEU A 296 -59.03 -31.00 -20.61
C LEU A 296 -58.44 -30.09 -19.53
N MET A 297 -58.67 -30.39 -18.25
CA MET A 297 -57.97 -29.73 -17.14
C MET A 297 -56.46 -30.00 -17.13
N LYS A 298 -56.07 -31.23 -17.51
CA LYS A 298 -54.68 -31.62 -17.67
C LYS A 298 -54.04 -30.88 -18.85
N TYR A 299 -54.73 -30.82 -20.00
CA TYR A 299 -54.29 -30.07 -21.18
C TYR A 299 -54.17 -28.57 -20.92
N GLY A 300 -55.12 -27.93 -20.21
CA GLY A 300 -55.03 -26.51 -19.82
C GLY A 300 -53.82 -26.21 -18.94
N ARG A 301 -53.59 -27.03 -17.91
CA ARG A 301 -52.42 -26.91 -17.03
C ARG A 301 -51.09 -27.23 -17.71
N GLU A 302 -51.04 -28.28 -18.54
CA GLU A 302 -49.85 -28.63 -19.32
C GLU A 302 -49.53 -27.54 -20.34
N THR A 303 -50.54 -26.92 -20.97
CA THR A 303 -50.36 -25.80 -21.92
C THR A 303 -49.87 -24.55 -21.21
N GLU A 304 -50.39 -24.19 -20.04
CA GLU A 304 -49.88 -23.05 -19.26
C GLU A 304 -48.45 -23.32 -18.73
N GLN A 305 -48.18 -24.56 -18.30
CA GLN A 305 -46.86 -24.97 -17.83
C GLN A 305 -45.83 -25.03 -18.96
N LEU A 306 -46.22 -25.50 -20.15
CA LEU A 306 -45.43 -25.46 -21.39
C LEU A 306 -45.24 -24.01 -21.87
N ASN A 307 -46.26 -23.16 -21.83
CA ASN A 307 -46.14 -21.74 -22.15
C ASN A 307 -45.24 -21.01 -21.15
N LYS A 308 -45.28 -21.38 -19.87
CA LYS A 308 -44.38 -20.87 -18.83
C LYS A 308 -42.94 -21.35 -19.03
N LEU A 309 -42.75 -22.59 -19.48
CA LEU A 309 -41.45 -23.14 -19.85
C LEU A 309 -40.91 -22.47 -21.11
N SER A 310 -41.73 -22.31 -22.15
CA SER A 310 -41.43 -21.62 -23.41
C SER A 310 -41.14 -20.13 -23.21
N ARG A 311 -41.92 -19.42 -22.37
CA ARG A 311 -41.59 -18.05 -21.93
C ARG A 311 -40.32 -17.98 -21.10
N GLY A 312 -39.89 -19.08 -20.49
CA GLY A 312 -38.66 -19.17 -19.71
C GLY A 312 -37.44 -19.55 -20.54
N ASP A 313 -37.64 -20.13 -21.72
CA ASP A 313 -36.58 -20.54 -22.63
C ASP A 313 -35.99 -19.31 -23.33
N GLY A 314 -34.66 -19.20 -23.35
CA GLY A 314 -33.95 -18.03 -23.90
C GLY A 314 -34.00 -16.72 -23.07
N ARG A 315 -34.74 -16.66 -21.94
CA ARG A 315 -34.76 -15.45 -21.09
C ARG A 315 -33.45 -15.25 -20.33
N GLN A 316 -32.67 -14.28 -20.79
CA GLN A 316 -31.45 -13.82 -20.13
C GLN A 316 -31.78 -12.91 -18.94
N ASN A 317 -30.89 -12.89 -17.93
CA ASN A 317 -31.02 -11.98 -16.79
C ASN A 317 -30.84 -10.52 -17.28
N LEU A 318 -31.85 -9.66 -17.08
CA LEU A 318 -31.80 -8.26 -17.53
C LEU A 318 -30.57 -7.50 -17.00
N PHE A 319 -30.19 -7.77 -15.74
CA PHE A 319 -29.03 -7.13 -15.11
C PHE A 319 -27.70 -7.51 -15.77
N SER A 320 -27.64 -8.61 -16.52
CA SER A 320 -26.43 -8.98 -17.29
C SER A 320 -26.15 -8.04 -18.46
N PHE A 321 -27.14 -7.22 -18.83
CA PHE A 321 -27.03 -6.20 -19.88
C PHE A 321 -26.75 -4.79 -19.35
N ASP A 322 -26.68 -4.61 -18.03
CA ASP A 322 -26.32 -3.32 -17.44
C ASP A 322 -24.90 -2.90 -17.88
N SER A 323 -24.74 -1.63 -18.22
CA SER A 323 -23.49 -1.11 -18.78
C SER A 323 -22.32 -1.19 -17.78
N GLU A 324 -22.58 -1.06 -16.47
CA GLU A 324 -21.57 -1.17 -15.42
C GLU A 324 -21.14 -2.63 -15.22
N VAL A 325 -22.10 -3.57 -15.32
CA VAL A 325 -21.84 -5.01 -15.30
C VAL A 325 -21.00 -5.43 -16.51
N GLN A 326 -21.27 -4.88 -17.69
CA GLN A 326 -20.53 -5.20 -18.91
C GLN A 326 -19.11 -4.61 -18.94
N ARG A 327 -18.89 -3.43 -18.35
CA ARG A 327 -17.60 -2.73 -18.38
C ARG A 327 -16.51 -3.38 -17.52
N LEU A 328 -16.86 -4.23 -16.55
CA LEU A 328 -15.92 -4.86 -15.61
C LEU A 328 -14.94 -3.84 -15.00
N ASP A 329 -15.48 -2.68 -14.58
CA ASP A 329 -14.68 -1.62 -13.98
C ASP A 329 -14.35 -1.97 -12.51
N PHE A 330 -13.15 -2.50 -12.30
CA PHE A 330 -12.62 -2.86 -10.99
C PHE A 330 -11.88 -1.70 -10.28
N SER A 331 -11.92 -0.48 -10.82
CA SER A 331 -11.21 0.68 -10.24
C SER A 331 -11.68 1.09 -8.83
N GLY A 332 -12.84 0.59 -8.39
CA GLY A 332 -13.38 0.78 -7.03
C GLY A 332 -13.10 -0.35 -6.03
N ILE A 333 -12.33 -1.38 -6.41
CA ILE A 333 -11.96 -2.48 -5.51
C ILE A 333 -10.76 -2.06 -4.65
N GLU A 334 -10.90 -2.09 -3.33
CA GLU A 334 -9.75 -1.85 -2.44
C GLU A 334 -8.68 -2.93 -2.67
N PRO A 335 -7.40 -2.54 -2.84
CA PRO A 335 -6.32 -3.51 -3.06
C PRO A 335 -6.15 -4.41 -1.83
N ASP A 336 -5.80 -5.69 -2.07
CA ASP A 336 -5.56 -6.62 -0.96
C ASP A 336 -4.44 -6.12 -0.05
N VAL A 337 -4.73 -6.07 1.24
CA VAL A 337 -3.82 -5.59 2.27
C VAL A 337 -2.78 -6.67 2.52
N LYS A 338 -1.53 -6.38 2.14
CA LYS A 338 -0.36 -7.23 2.37
C LYS A 338 0.32 -6.91 3.70
N PRO A 339 1.02 -7.89 4.31
CA PRO A 339 1.89 -7.63 5.45
C PRO A 339 3.01 -6.63 5.08
N PHE A 340 3.70 -6.10 6.09
CA PHE A 340 4.90 -5.30 5.86
C PHE A 340 5.96 -6.14 5.12
N GLU A 341 6.31 -5.72 3.91
CA GLU A 341 7.32 -6.35 3.05
C GLU A 341 8.56 -5.46 2.97
N GLU A 342 9.75 -6.07 2.95
CA GLU A 342 10.98 -5.36 2.55
C GLU A 342 10.85 -4.98 1.07
N LYS A 343 10.93 -3.68 0.75
CA LYS A 343 10.95 -3.24 -0.64
C LYS A 343 12.24 -3.74 -1.30
N CYS A 344 12.10 -4.51 -2.38
CA CYS A 344 13.23 -4.96 -3.16
C CYS A 344 13.71 -3.83 -4.07
N ASN A 345 14.86 -3.25 -3.73
CA ASN A 345 15.56 -2.24 -4.51
C ASN A 345 16.13 -2.81 -5.82
N LYS A 346 16.74 -1.99 -6.66
CA LYS A 346 17.47 -2.50 -7.83
C LYS A 346 18.68 -3.30 -7.34
N ARG A 347 18.69 -4.60 -7.60
CA ARG A 347 19.72 -5.54 -7.13
C ARG A 347 20.60 -6.02 -8.27
N PHE A 348 21.89 -6.17 -7.99
CA PHE A 348 22.85 -6.74 -8.92
C PHE A 348 23.93 -7.53 -8.19
N LEU A 349 24.40 -8.59 -8.83
CA LEU A 349 25.47 -9.46 -8.38
C LEU A 349 26.81 -8.93 -8.91
N VAL A 350 27.77 -8.80 -8.00
CA VAL A 350 29.18 -8.54 -8.27
C VAL A 350 29.93 -9.84 -8.02
N ASN A 351 30.44 -10.45 -9.09
CA ASN A 351 31.25 -11.67 -9.01
C ASN A 351 32.72 -11.36 -9.28
N CYS A 352 33.59 -11.68 -8.32
CA CYS A 352 35.01 -11.32 -8.35
C CYS A 352 35.87 -12.53 -8.73
N HIS A 353 36.50 -12.47 -9.89
CA HIS A 353 37.22 -13.60 -10.47
C HIS A 353 38.68 -13.63 -10.01
N ASP A 354 39.44 -12.59 -10.35
CA ASP A 354 40.87 -12.50 -10.08
C ASP A 354 41.39 -11.04 -10.10
N LEU A 355 42.56 -10.86 -9.49
CA LEU A 355 43.38 -9.65 -9.56
C LEU A 355 44.81 -10.08 -9.89
N THR A 356 45.36 -9.59 -11.00
CA THR A 356 46.73 -9.91 -11.44
C THR A 356 47.50 -8.66 -11.77
N PHE A 357 48.76 -8.58 -11.31
CA PHE A 357 49.70 -7.53 -11.71
C PHE A 357 50.72 -8.05 -12.73
N ASN A 358 51.45 -7.15 -13.39
CA ASN A 358 52.44 -7.54 -14.41
C ASN A 358 53.62 -8.39 -13.89
N ILE A 359 53.87 -8.39 -12.58
CA ILE A 359 54.89 -9.25 -11.96
C ILE A 359 54.21 -10.51 -11.43
N LEU A 360 54.38 -11.61 -12.16
CA LEU A 360 53.90 -12.93 -11.78
C LEU A 360 55.07 -13.91 -11.58
N GLY A 361 54.88 -14.90 -10.72
CA GLY A 361 55.87 -15.95 -10.45
C GLY A 361 55.24 -17.26 -9.99
N HIS A 362 56.00 -18.34 -10.07
CA HIS A 362 55.61 -19.64 -9.51
C HIS A 362 56.00 -19.70 -8.03
N ILE A 363 55.02 -19.86 -7.13
CA ILE A 363 55.19 -19.81 -5.67
C ILE A 363 54.74 -21.13 -5.06
N GLY A 364 55.55 -21.69 -4.16
CA GLY A 364 55.30 -22.98 -3.48
C GLY A 364 56.14 -24.15 -4.02
N ASP A 365 56.13 -25.27 -3.30
CA ASP A 365 57.00 -26.44 -3.56
C ASP A 365 56.60 -27.25 -4.82
N ASN A 366 55.36 -27.10 -5.30
CA ASN A 366 54.85 -27.73 -6.52
C ASN A 366 54.70 -26.70 -7.66
N ALA A 367 55.81 -26.34 -8.32
CA ALA A 367 55.89 -25.34 -9.40
C ALA A 367 55.16 -25.69 -10.73
N LYS A 368 54.11 -26.51 -10.71
CA LYS A 368 53.39 -26.99 -11.91
C LYS A 368 52.12 -26.20 -12.28
N GLY A 369 51.74 -25.16 -11.52
CA GLY A 369 50.57 -24.30 -11.79
C GLY A 369 50.88 -23.02 -12.58
N PRO A 370 49.86 -22.26 -13.05
CA PRO A 370 50.06 -20.96 -13.71
C PRO A 370 50.76 -19.97 -12.76
N PRO A 371 51.52 -18.99 -13.29
CA PRO A 371 52.20 -17.99 -12.46
C PRO A 371 51.16 -17.09 -11.78
N THR A 372 51.39 -16.73 -10.52
CA THR A 372 50.48 -15.94 -9.68
C THR A 372 51.15 -14.66 -9.22
N ASN A 373 50.40 -13.75 -8.57
CA ASN A 373 51.02 -12.61 -7.88
C ASN A 373 52.09 -13.08 -6.89
N VAL A 374 53.18 -12.34 -6.80
CA VAL A 374 54.37 -12.68 -5.98
C VAL A 374 54.23 -12.34 -4.50
N GLU A 375 53.13 -11.72 -4.10
CA GLU A 375 52.81 -11.31 -2.74
C GLU A 375 51.29 -11.13 -2.57
N PRO A 376 50.77 -11.12 -1.33
CA PRO A 376 49.34 -11.02 -1.08
C PRO A 376 48.77 -9.62 -1.30
N PHE A 377 47.62 -9.56 -2.00
CA PHE A 377 46.81 -8.35 -2.20
C PHE A 377 45.37 -8.58 -1.74
N PHE A 378 44.75 -7.56 -1.17
CA PHE A 378 43.38 -7.61 -0.63
C PHE A 378 42.52 -6.55 -1.29
N ILE A 379 41.25 -6.85 -1.51
CA ILE A 379 40.34 -5.95 -2.23
C ILE A 379 39.17 -5.60 -1.31
N ASN A 380 38.76 -4.35 -1.37
CA ASN A 380 37.55 -3.85 -0.75
C ASN A 380 36.68 -3.17 -1.81
N LEU A 381 35.43 -3.61 -1.94
CA LEU A 381 34.46 -3.04 -2.87
C LEU A 381 33.36 -2.30 -2.12
N ALA A 382 33.05 -1.07 -2.57
CA ALA A 382 31.91 -0.31 -2.05
C ALA A 382 31.31 0.61 -3.12
N LEU A 383 30.04 0.99 -2.92
CA LEU A 383 29.31 1.91 -3.78
C LEU A 383 29.43 3.35 -3.27
N PHE A 384 29.70 4.25 -4.21
CA PHE A 384 29.79 5.69 -3.98
C PHE A 384 28.82 6.41 -4.91
N ASP A 385 28.03 7.30 -4.32
CA ASP A 385 27.12 8.20 -5.01
C ASP A 385 27.80 9.58 -5.11
N VAL A 386 28.30 9.89 -6.30
CA VAL A 386 28.98 11.17 -6.56
C VAL A 386 28.00 12.33 -6.59
N LYS A 387 26.74 12.08 -6.97
CA LYS A 387 25.69 13.10 -7.05
C LYS A 387 25.31 13.61 -5.67
N ASN A 388 25.17 12.70 -4.71
CA ASN A 388 24.84 13.02 -3.32
C ASN A 388 26.08 13.13 -2.41
N ASN A 389 27.29 12.99 -2.98
CA ASN A 389 28.57 13.11 -2.29
C ASN A 389 28.69 12.19 -1.05
N CYS A 390 28.32 10.91 -1.20
CA CYS A 390 28.34 9.95 -0.10
C CYS A 390 28.71 8.53 -0.54
N LYS A 391 29.12 7.70 0.43
CA LYS A 391 29.25 6.25 0.28
C LYS A 391 27.90 5.62 0.67
N ILE A 392 27.38 4.71 -0.16
CA ILE A 392 26.01 4.18 -0.03
C ILE A 392 25.94 2.66 0.21
N SER A 393 27.07 1.98 0.37
CA SER A 393 27.10 0.58 0.79
C SER A 393 28.18 0.32 1.84
N ALA A 394 28.03 -0.74 2.61
CA ALA A 394 29.12 -1.29 3.42
C ALA A 394 30.28 -1.79 2.54
N ASP A 395 31.43 -2.01 3.19
CA ASP A 395 32.61 -2.60 2.58
C ASP A 395 32.44 -4.10 2.33
N PHE A 396 32.67 -4.53 1.09
CA PHE A 396 32.73 -5.94 0.71
C PHE A 396 34.20 -6.36 0.55
N HIS A 397 34.73 -7.00 1.59
CA HIS A 397 36.12 -7.45 1.64
C HIS A 397 36.33 -8.78 0.91
N LEU A 398 37.41 -8.88 0.15
CA LEU A 398 37.75 -10.00 -0.72
C LEU A 398 39.21 -10.42 -0.55
N ASP A 399 39.43 -11.74 -0.47
CA ASP A 399 40.75 -12.37 -0.59
C ASP A 399 40.76 -13.30 -1.81
N LEU A 400 41.30 -12.80 -2.91
CA LEU A 400 41.48 -13.55 -4.17
C LEU A 400 42.85 -14.23 -4.27
N ASN A 401 43.68 -14.21 -3.22
CA ASN A 401 45.01 -14.80 -3.26
C ASN A 401 44.95 -16.33 -3.39
N PRO A 402 45.81 -16.96 -4.18
CA PRO A 402 45.91 -18.41 -4.23
C PRO A 402 46.52 -18.97 -2.91
N PRO A 403 46.28 -20.25 -2.59
CA PRO A 403 46.77 -20.86 -1.33
C PRO A 403 48.28 -20.65 -1.08
N SER A 404 49.11 -20.78 -2.11
CA SER A 404 50.58 -20.62 -2.00
C SER A 404 51.02 -19.20 -1.60
N VAL A 405 50.23 -18.18 -1.94
CA VAL A 405 50.47 -16.79 -1.53
C VAL A 405 49.95 -16.56 -0.12
N ARG A 406 48.81 -17.18 0.25
CA ARG A 406 48.23 -17.08 1.60
C ARG A 406 49.13 -17.68 2.67
N GLU A 407 49.84 -18.77 2.35
CA GLU A 407 50.82 -19.40 3.24
C GLU A 407 51.93 -18.43 3.71
N MET A 408 52.20 -17.34 2.97
CA MET A 408 53.17 -16.33 3.38
C MET A 408 52.73 -15.54 4.62
N LEU A 409 51.42 -15.44 4.87
CA LEU A 409 50.83 -14.70 5.98
C LEU A 409 50.82 -15.50 7.28
N TRP A 410 51.01 -16.82 7.20
CA TRP A 410 50.96 -17.72 8.35
C TRP A 410 52.38 -17.99 8.80
N GLY A 411 52.73 -17.53 10.01
CA GLY A 411 53.99 -17.93 10.63
C GLY A 411 54.07 -19.45 10.77
N THR A 412 55.27 -20.02 10.69
CA THR A 412 55.56 -21.42 11.00
C THR A 412 54.79 -21.85 12.27
N PRO A 413 54.08 -23.00 12.28
CA PRO A 413 53.07 -23.34 13.30
C PRO A 413 53.70 -23.64 14.67
N GLY A 414 54.12 -22.59 15.38
CA GLY A 414 54.81 -22.69 16.67
C GLY A 414 54.63 -21.50 17.61
N GLN A 415 53.86 -20.47 17.24
CA GLN A 415 53.50 -19.36 18.14
C GLN A 415 52.03 -19.01 17.97
N LEU A 416 51.15 -19.91 18.43
CA LEU A 416 49.85 -19.49 18.89
C LEU A 416 50.01 -19.00 20.33
N THR A 417 49.33 -17.91 20.62
CA THR A 417 49.06 -17.38 21.95
C THR A 417 48.66 -18.50 22.91
N ASN A 418 48.98 -18.27 24.18
CA ASN A 418 49.00 -19.18 25.32
C ASN A 418 47.62 -19.78 25.70
N ASP A 419 46.94 -20.45 24.77
CA ASP A 419 45.83 -21.36 25.06
C ASP A 419 46.32 -22.78 24.81
N GLY A 420 46.62 -23.47 25.91
CA GLY A 420 47.01 -24.87 25.89
C GLY A 420 45.86 -25.73 25.39
N ASN A 421 45.85 -26.05 24.11
CA ASN A 421 45.26 -27.30 23.63
C ASN A 421 46.10 -27.86 22.47
N THR A 422 46.66 -29.02 22.77
CA THR A 422 47.37 -29.93 21.86
C THR A 422 46.60 -30.19 20.57
N LYS A 423 47.36 -30.42 19.49
CA LYS A 423 46.90 -30.88 18.17
C LYS A 423 45.79 -31.96 18.28
N GLY A 424 44.55 -31.51 18.21
CA GLY A 424 43.34 -32.28 17.97
C GLY A 424 42.48 -31.43 17.05
N SER A 425 41.83 -32.04 16.06
CA SER A 425 40.91 -31.38 15.14
C SER A 425 39.92 -30.50 15.92
N SER A 426 40.10 -29.18 15.88
CA SER A 426 39.13 -28.26 16.46
C SER A 426 37.77 -28.53 15.80
N PRO A 427 36.70 -28.75 16.56
CA PRO A 427 35.38 -28.93 15.98
C PRO A 427 35.04 -27.73 15.08
N GLU A 428 34.58 -28.00 13.87
CA GLU A 428 34.17 -26.95 12.93
C GLU A 428 33.07 -26.09 13.56
N SER A 429 33.31 -24.79 13.64
CA SER A 429 32.35 -23.81 14.14
C SER A 429 31.30 -23.53 13.07
N PHE A 430 30.05 -23.36 13.50
CA PHE A 430 28.92 -23.06 12.63
C PHE A 430 28.33 -21.69 12.97
N ILE A 431 28.05 -20.88 11.96
CA ILE A 431 27.36 -19.61 12.06
C ILE A 431 26.04 -19.75 11.30
N HIS A 432 24.92 -19.65 12.02
CA HIS A 432 23.58 -19.83 11.45
C HIS A 432 23.41 -21.14 10.65
N GLY A 433 24.07 -22.21 11.08
CA GLY A 433 24.06 -23.52 10.41
C GLY A 433 25.01 -23.66 9.21
N ILE A 434 25.83 -22.64 8.92
CA ILE A 434 26.87 -22.66 7.88
C ILE A 434 28.23 -22.89 8.54
N ALA A 435 29.01 -23.82 8.01
CA ALA A 435 30.41 -24.00 8.40
C ALA A 435 31.21 -22.71 8.22
N GLU A 436 31.91 -22.25 9.26
CA GLU A 436 32.66 -20.99 9.22
C GLU A 436 33.74 -20.99 8.11
N SER A 437 34.25 -22.16 7.76
CA SER A 437 35.20 -22.38 6.66
C SER A 437 34.67 -21.87 5.31
N HIS A 438 33.36 -22.00 5.04
CA HIS A 438 32.72 -21.54 3.81
C HIS A 438 32.55 -20.01 3.75
N LEU A 439 32.62 -19.32 4.89
CA LEU A 439 32.47 -17.86 4.96
C LEU A 439 33.79 -17.11 4.81
N ARG A 440 34.94 -17.81 4.83
CA ARG A 440 36.27 -17.17 4.83
C ARG A 440 36.68 -16.54 3.50
N TYR A 441 36.15 -17.04 2.39
CA TYR A 441 36.61 -16.71 1.03
C TYR A 441 35.44 -16.46 0.06
N ILE A 442 34.44 -15.71 0.50
CA ILE A 442 33.31 -15.30 -0.35
C ILE A 442 33.82 -14.41 -1.48
N LYS A 443 33.42 -14.70 -2.72
CA LYS A 443 33.81 -13.95 -3.93
C LYS A 443 32.65 -13.21 -4.60
N GLN A 444 31.44 -13.45 -4.11
CA GLN A 444 30.19 -12.98 -4.71
C GLN A 444 29.43 -12.10 -3.72
N GLY A 445 29.10 -10.88 -4.14
CA GLY A 445 28.35 -9.91 -3.34
C GLY A 445 27.13 -9.40 -4.10
N ILE A 446 25.96 -9.34 -3.46
CA ILE A 446 24.78 -8.68 -4.01
C ILE A 446 24.70 -7.28 -3.44
N PHE A 447 24.67 -6.30 -4.33
CA PHE A 447 24.48 -4.91 -3.98
C PHE A 447 23.05 -4.48 -4.34
N SER A 448 22.50 -3.60 -3.51
CA SER A 448 21.17 -3.00 -3.67
C SER A 448 21.31 -1.49 -3.78
N VAL A 449 20.49 -0.87 -4.64
CA VAL A 449 20.42 0.58 -4.80
C VAL A 449 18.97 1.03 -4.90
N THR A 450 18.55 1.81 -3.90
CA THR A 450 17.19 2.35 -3.76
C THR A 450 16.90 3.43 -4.81
N ASN A 451 17.88 4.27 -5.10
CA ASN A 451 17.75 5.40 -6.03
C ASN A 451 18.83 5.34 -7.13
N PRO A 452 18.69 4.47 -8.14
CA PRO A 452 19.74 4.25 -9.12
C PRO A 452 19.89 5.44 -10.09
N HIS A 453 21.13 5.80 -10.41
CA HIS A 453 21.47 6.81 -11.44
C HIS A 453 22.92 6.63 -11.94
N PRO A 454 23.31 7.26 -13.08
CA PRO A 454 24.60 7.02 -13.74
C PRO A 454 25.86 7.50 -13.01
N GLU A 455 25.70 8.15 -11.86
CA GLU A 455 26.80 8.71 -11.05
C GLU A 455 27.06 7.89 -9.79
N ILE A 456 26.55 6.65 -9.78
CA ILE A 456 26.88 5.63 -8.78
C ILE A 456 28.02 4.77 -9.32
N PHE A 457 29.11 4.72 -8.56
CA PHE A 457 30.32 4.01 -8.91
C PHE A 457 30.58 2.87 -7.93
N LEU A 458 30.99 1.72 -8.46
CA LEU A 458 31.63 0.66 -7.70
C LEU A 458 33.12 0.95 -7.65
N VAL A 459 33.64 1.19 -6.45
CA VAL A 459 35.04 1.50 -6.19
C VAL A 459 35.72 0.27 -5.61
N ALA A 460 36.87 -0.10 -6.17
CA ALA A 460 37.76 -1.11 -5.66
C ALA A 460 38.99 -0.46 -5.03
N ARG A 461 39.20 -0.67 -3.72
CA ARG A 461 40.45 -0.35 -3.02
C ARG A 461 41.29 -1.60 -2.89
N ILE A 462 42.58 -1.49 -3.22
CA ILE A 462 43.55 -2.59 -3.18
C ILE A 462 44.57 -2.28 -2.08
N GLU A 463 44.73 -3.23 -1.17
CA GLU A 463 45.67 -3.19 -0.05
C GLU A 463 46.76 -4.25 -0.23
N LYS A 464 47.93 -4.02 0.36
CA LYS A 464 48.99 -5.03 0.49
C LYS A 464 49.53 -5.07 1.92
N VAL A 465 50.37 -6.05 2.24
CA VAL A 465 51.10 -6.08 3.53
C VAL A 465 52.02 -4.86 3.64
N LEU A 466 52.06 -4.25 4.83
CA LEU A 466 52.91 -3.09 5.12
C LEU A 466 54.39 -3.39 4.81
N GLN A 467 54.96 -2.68 3.82
CA GLN A 467 56.31 -2.94 3.30
C GLN A 467 57.07 -1.66 2.93
N GLY A 468 57.06 -0.64 3.79
CA GLY A 468 57.79 0.61 3.51
C GLY A 468 56.96 1.64 2.72
N ASN A 469 57.62 2.58 2.04
CA ASN A 469 56.95 3.62 1.26
C ASN A 469 56.24 3.03 0.03
N ILE A 470 54.99 3.41 -0.20
CA ILE A 470 54.16 2.94 -1.31
C ILE A 470 54.77 3.18 -2.69
N THR A 471 55.46 4.30 -2.90
CA THR A 471 56.11 4.60 -4.19
C THR A 471 57.24 3.63 -4.49
N HIS A 472 58.03 3.26 -3.48
CA HIS A 472 59.07 2.24 -3.62
C HIS A 472 58.47 0.83 -3.79
N CYS A 473 57.34 0.55 -3.13
CA CYS A 473 56.63 -0.72 -3.28
C CYS A 473 56.00 -0.92 -4.66
N ALA A 474 55.47 0.15 -5.25
CA ALA A 474 54.82 0.12 -6.55
C ALA A 474 55.81 0.16 -7.72
N GLU A 475 57.01 0.71 -7.51
CA GLU A 475 58.05 0.86 -8.53
C GLU A 475 58.37 -0.42 -9.32
N PRO A 476 58.56 -1.61 -8.69
CA PRO A 476 58.75 -2.86 -9.42
C PRO A 476 57.63 -3.16 -10.41
N TYR A 477 56.38 -2.89 -10.03
CA TYR A 477 55.20 -3.18 -10.85
C TYR A 477 55.00 -2.17 -12.00
N ILE A 478 55.57 -0.97 -11.88
CA ILE A 478 55.46 0.11 -12.88
C ILE A 478 56.60 0.05 -13.90
N LYS A 479 57.81 -0.32 -13.47
CA LYS A 479 59.01 -0.33 -14.33
C LYS A 479 59.11 -1.61 -15.17
N ASN A 480 59.31 -1.45 -16.48
CA ASN A 480 59.49 -2.54 -17.44
C ASN A 480 60.92 -3.15 -17.39
N SER A 481 61.30 -3.71 -16.25
CA SER A 481 62.55 -4.49 -16.06
C SER A 481 62.30 -6.00 -16.25
N ASP A 482 63.36 -6.83 -16.33
CA ASP A 482 63.27 -8.31 -16.45
C ASP A 482 62.26 -8.90 -15.44
N PRO A 483 61.04 -9.29 -15.87
CA PRO A 483 59.94 -9.57 -14.95
C PRO A 483 60.21 -10.78 -14.05
N VAL A 484 60.97 -11.76 -14.53
CA VAL A 484 61.24 -13.01 -13.80
C VAL A 484 62.22 -12.78 -12.66
N LYS A 485 63.31 -12.03 -12.89
CA LYS A 485 64.26 -11.67 -11.83
C LYS A 485 63.64 -10.75 -10.81
N THR A 486 62.84 -9.78 -11.27
CA THR A 486 62.11 -8.86 -10.39
C THR A 486 61.08 -9.62 -9.54
N ALA A 487 60.33 -10.56 -10.13
CA ALA A 487 59.40 -11.44 -9.41
C ALA A 487 60.07 -12.20 -8.26
N GLN A 488 61.22 -12.84 -8.51
CA GLN A 488 61.95 -13.57 -7.46
C GLN A 488 62.43 -12.65 -6.33
N LYS A 489 62.91 -11.44 -6.66
CA LYS A 489 63.36 -10.45 -5.67
C LYS A 489 62.20 -9.96 -4.80
N VAL A 490 61.07 -9.62 -5.43
CA VAL A 490 59.86 -9.17 -4.72
C VAL A 490 59.33 -10.29 -3.83
N TYR A 491 59.19 -11.51 -4.34
CA TYR A 491 58.73 -12.67 -3.58
C TYR A 491 59.57 -12.94 -2.33
N ARG A 492 60.91 -12.95 -2.43
CA ARG A 492 61.81 -13.18 -1.27
C ARG A 492 61.60 -12.12 -0.18
N THR A 493 61.47 -10.87 -0.60
CA THR A 493 61.25 -9.74 0.32
C THR A 493 59.87 -9.83 0.96
N ALA A 494 58.83 -10.08 0.15
CA ALA A 494 57.46 -10.22 0.62
C ALA A 494 57.31 -11.39 1.59
N LYS A 495 57.95 -12.54 1.36
CA LYS A 495 57.91 -13.70 2.27
C LYS A 495 58.45 -13.36 3.66
N GLN A 496 59.58 -12.64 3.71
CA GLN A 496 60.16 -12.18 4.97
C GLN A 496 59.24 -11.18 5.68
N VAL A 497 58.71 -10.21 4.95
CA VAL A 497 57.81 -9.18 5.49
C VAL A 497 56.50 -9.78 6.01
N CYS A 498 55.85 -10.64 5.23
CA CYS A 498 54.57 -11.26 5.60
C CYS A 498 54.68 -12.09 6.88
N SER A 499 55.80 -12.79 7.09
CA SER A 499 56.01 -13.56 8.33
C SER A 499 56.06 -12.72 9.60
N ARG A 500 56.39 -11.41 9.49
CA ARG A 500 56.54 -10.49 10.63
C ARG A 500 55.42 -9.46 10.73
N LEU A 501 54.94 -8.95 9.60
CA LEU A 501 53.98 -7.84 9.50
C LEU A 501 52.66 -8.26 8.84
N GLY A 502 52.41 -9.56 8.67
CA GLY A 502 51.28 -10.10 7.90
C GLY A 502 49.89 -9.63 8.34
N GLN A 503 49.74 -9.13 9.57
CA GLN A 503 48.49 -8.55 10.08
C GLN A 503 48.26 -7.08 9.66
N TYR A 504 49.32 -6.32 9.36
CA TYR A 504 49.21 -4.91 9.02
C TYR A 504 49.11 -4.73 7.51
N ARG A 505 48.07 -4.01 7.10
CA ARG A 505 47.82 -3.64 5.71
C ARG A 505 48.26 -2.21 5.45
N MET A 506 48.63 -1.91 4.21
CA MET A 506 48.83 -0.55 3.72
C MET A 506 48.07 -0.37 2.40
N PRO A 507 47.60 0.85 2.09
CA PRO A 507 46.97 1.13 0.80
C PRO A 507 47.97 0.91 -0.35
N PHE A 508 47.49 0.42 -1.50
CA PHE A 508 48.34 0.15 -2.66
C PHE A 508 47.82 0.79 -3.96
N ALA A 509 46.58 0.49 -4.33
CA ALA A 509 45.96 0.97 -5.55
C ALA A 509 44.45 1.12 -5.41
N TRP A 510 43.80 1.78 -6.36
CA TRP A 510 42.35 1.81 -6.47
C TRP A 510 41.90 1.84 -7.93
N ALA A 511 40.65 1.42 -8.18
CA ALA A 511 39.99 1.52 -9.47
C ALA A 511 38.50 1.74 -9.27
N ALA A 512 37.79 2.22 -10.28
CA ALA A 512 36.34 2.39 -10.21
C ALA A 512 35.66 2.08 -11.54
N ARG A 513 34.36 1.78 -11.48
CA ARG A 513 33.48 1.76 -12.67
C ARG A 513 32.09 2.32 -12.34
N PRO A 514 31.43 3.03 -13.28
CA PRO A 514 30.00 3.34 -13.15
C PRO A 514 29.18 2.05 -13.20
N ILE A 515 28.04 2.02 -12.50
CA ILE A 515 27.15 0.84 -12.45
C ILE A 515 25.90 0.99 -13.32
N PHE A 516 25.38 2.19 -13.49
CA PHE A 516 24.14 2.44 -14.24
C PHE A 516 24.39 3.29 -15.50
N LYS A 517 23.67 2.97 -16.57
CA LYS A 517 23.70 3.70 -17.85
C LYS A 517 22.76 4.92 -17.84
N ASP A 518 21.65 4.84 -17.12
CA ASP A 518 20.59 5.84 -17.10
C ASP A 518 19.99 6.06 -15.70
N ILE A 519 19.06 7.02 -15.60
CA ILE A 519 18.30 7.35 -14.38
C ILE A 519 17.19 6.34 -14.06
N GLN A 520 16.90 5.41 -14.97
CA GLN A 520 15.90 4.35 -14.77
C GLN A 520 16.53 3.13 -14.08
N GLY A 521 17.86 3.13 -13.90
CA GLY A 521 18.60 2.08 -13.23
C GLY A 521 18.94 0.90 -14.12
N SER A 522 19.09 1.11 -15.43
CA SER A 522 19.66 0.10 -16.33
C SER A 522 21.13 -0.13 -16.03
N LEU A 523 21.54 -1.38 -15.79
CA LEU A 523 22.91 -1.73 -15.45
C LEU A 523 23.85 -1.63 -16.67
N ASP A 524 25.09 -1.21 -16.41
CA ASP A 524 26.18 -1.26 -17.38
C ASP A 524 26.94 -2.60 -17.33
N LEU A 525 26.42 -3.59 -18.07
CA LEU A 525 27.02 -4.94 -18.10
C LEU A 525 28.36 -4.99 -18.84
N ASP A 526 28.61 -4.05 -19.76
CA ASP A 526 29.85 -3.97 -20.55
C ASP A 526 30.92 -3.09 -19.88
N GLY A 527 30.56 -2.47 -18.75
CA GLY A 527 31.39 -1.54 -18.00
C GLY A 527 32.66 -2.18 -17.44
N ARG A 528 33.82 -1.68 -17.88
CA ARG A 528 35.13 -2.07 -17.34
C ARG A 528 35.56 -1.13 -16.22
N PHE A 529 36.33 -1.67 -15.28
CA PHE A 529 37.07 -0.85 -14.33
C PHE A 529 38.07 0.05 -15.06
N SER A 530 38.30 1.22 -14.47
CA SER A 530 39.45 2.06 -14.79
C SER A 530 40.77 1.28 -14.65
N PRO A 531 41.88 1.77 -15.22
CA PRO A 531 43.20 1.29 -14.84
C PRO A 531 43.41 1.33 -13.32
N LEU A 532 44.29 0.47 -12.81
CA LEU A 532 44.64 0.47 -11.39
C LEU A 532 45.50 1.70 -11.10
N TYR A 533 44.95 2.69 -10.42
CA TYR A 533 45.67 3.90 -10.04
C TYR A 533 46.45 3.66 -8.76
N LYS A 534 47.73 4.04 -8.72
CA LYS A 534 48.53 4.02 -7.50
C LYS A 534 47.87 4.91 -6.45
N GLN A 535 47.68 4.39 -5.24
CA GLN A 535 47.13 5.15 -4.15
C GLN A 535 48.09 6.28 -3.73
N ASP A 536 47.55 7.47 -3.47
CA ASP A 536 48.29 8.56 -2.85
C ASP A 536 48.11 8.45 -1.33
N SER A 537 49.22 8.40 -0.58
CA SER A 537 49.19 8.30 0.88
C SER A 537 48.63 9.53 1.58
N SER A 538 48.49 10.65 0.85
CA SER A 538 47.91 11.90 1.35
C SER A 538 46.45 12.12 0.97
N LYS A 539 45.84 11.19 0.22
CA LYS A 539 44.45 11.31 -0.29
C LYS A 539 43.69 10.01 -0.09
N LEU A 540 43.39 9.67 1.16
CA LEU A 540 42.80 8.38 1.52
C LEU A 540 41.30 8.50 1.84
N SER A 541 40.83 9.69 2.18
CA SER A 541 39.47 9.90 2.65
C SER A 541 38.42 9.54 1.59
N ASN A 542 37.19 9.28 2.05
CA ASN A 542 36.05 9.09 1.14
C ASN A 542 35.77 10.36 0.32
N GLU A 543 36.01 11.54 0.88
CA GLU A 543 35.88 12.82 0.17
C GLU A 543 36.88 12.96 -0.98
N ASP A 544 38.12 12.47 -0.80
CA ASP A 544 39.12 12.49 -1.86
C ASP A 544 38.74 11.56 -3.02
N ILE A 545 38.25 10.36 -2.70
CA ILE A 545 37.73 9.43 -3.72
C ILE A 545 36.54 10.04 -4.46
N LEU A 546 35.58 10.66 -3.76
CA LEU A 546 34.44 11.32 -4.39
C LEU A 546 34.86 12.46 -5.34
N LYS A 547 35.86 13.27 -4.94
CA LYS A 547 36.47 14.29 -5.81
C LYS A 547 37.09 13.67 -7.05
N LEU A 548 37.88 12.59 -6.90
CA LEU A 548 38.48 11.87 -8.02
C LEU A 548 37.43 11.27 -8.96
N LEU A 549 36.33 10.72 -8.43
CA LEU A 549 35.23 10.17 -9.23
C LEU A 549 34.44 11.27 -9.97
N SER A 550 34.30 12.47 -9.40
CA SER A 550 33.67 13.59 -10.09
C SER A 550 34.41 14.01 -11.37
N GLU A 551 35.71 13.76 -11.43
CA GLU A 551 36.58 14.03 -12.57
C GLU A 551 36.71 12.83 -13.54
N TYR A 552 36.09 11.69 -13.22
CA TYR A 552 36.24 10.42 -13.96
C TYR A 552 35.95 10.53 -15.46
N LYS A 553 34.96 11.36 -15.85
CA LYS A 553 34.59 11.58 -17.27
C LYS A 553 35.54 12.54 -18.02
N LYS A 554 36.55 13.12 -17.36
CA LYS A 554 37.51 14.09 -17.93
C LYS A 554 38.97 13.67 -17.63
N PRO A 555 39.43 12.51 -18.13
CA PRO A 555 40.73 11.93 -17.76
C PRO A 555 41.94 12.81 -18.10
N GLU A 556 41.83 13.74 -19.05
CA GLU A 556 42.90 14.69 -19.41
C GLU A 556 43.31 15.62 -18.26
N LYS A 557 42.42 15.84 -17.26
CA LYS A 557 42.68 16.71 -16.11
C LYS A 557 43.39 15.99 -14.96
N THR A 558 43.26 14.68 -14.86
CA THR A 558 43.67 13.90 -13.69
C THR A 558 44.90 13.06 -14.02
N LYS A 559 46.11 13.60 -13.76
CA LYS A 559 47.40 12.90 -13.98
C LYS A 559 47.65 11.84 -12.89
N LEU A 560 46.91 10.74 -12.90
CA LEU A 560 47.09 9.63 -11.96
C LEU A 560 48.10 8.60 -12.49
N GLN A 561 49.02 8.16 -11.62
CA GLN A 561 50.00 7.13 -11.98
C GLN A 561 49.33 5.75 -12.02
N THR A 562 49.41 5.05 -13.14
CA THR A 562 48.83 3.71 -13.32
C THR A 562 49.83 2.62 -12.92
N ILE A 563 49.34 1.59 -12.22
CA ILE A 563 50.05 0.34 -11.98
C ILE A 563 49.52 -0.69 -12.99
N PRO A 564 50.37 -1.23 -13.88
CA PRO A 564 49.96 -2.28 -14.79
C PRO A 564 49.43 -3.53 -14.09
N GLY A 565 48.18 -3.88 -14.41
CA GLY A 565 47.47 -5.04 -13.87
C GLY A 565 46.02 -5.08 -14.35
N GLN A 566 45.31 -6.13 -13.98
CA GLN A 566 43.95 -6.41 -14.38
C GLN A 566 43.12 -6.84 -13.17
N LEU A 567 41.93 -6.24 -13.03
CA LEU A 567 40.91 -6.62 -12.04
C LEU A 567 39.68 -7.12 -12.79
N ASN A 568 39.37 -8.42 -12.64
CA ASN A 568 38.28 -9.07 -13.35
C ASN A 568 37.05 -9.25 -12.44
N ILE A 569 36.01 -8.45 -12.68
CA ILE A 569 34.76 -8.47 -11.93
C ILE A 569 33.56 -8.40 -12.90
N SER A 570 32.61 -9.34 -12.81
CA SER A 570 31.37 -9.31 -13.61
C SER A 570 30.20 -8.65 -12.87
N VAL A 571 29.50 -7.79 -13.63
CA VAL A 571 28.18 -7.16 -13.49
C VAL A 571 26.97 -8.03 -13.84
N GLU A 572 26.11 -8.51 -12.93
CA GLU A 572 24.92 -9.28 -13.36
C GLU A 572 23.62 -8.80 -12.67
N CYS A 573 22.50 -8.75 -13.40
CA CYS A 573 21.19 -8.50 -12.81
C CYS A 573 20.67 -9.79 -12.16
N VAL A 574 20.13 -9.69 -10.94
CA VAL A 574 19.67 -10.88 -10.20
C VAL A 574 18.22 -10.76 -9.72
N PRO A 575 17.46 -11.87 -9.72
CA PRO A 575 16.14 -11.91 -9.12
C PRO A 575 16.23 -11.89 -7.58
N VAL A 576 15.11 -11.60 -6.92
CA VAL A 576 15.01 -11.55 -5.45
C VAL A 576 15.30 -12.91 -4.81
N ASN A 577 14.92 -14.01 -5.47
CA ASN A 577 14.97 -15.37 -4.95
C ASN A 577 16.22 -16.15 -5.42
N LEU A 578 17.36 -15.47 -5.57
CA LEU A 578 18.61 -16.14 -5.92
C LEU A 578 18.99 -17.17 -4.84
N SER A 579 19.35 -18.38 -5.25
CA SER A 579 19.74 -19.46 -4.35
C SER A 579 21.07 -19.19 -3.64
N ASN A 580 21.27 -19.81 -2.48
CA ASN A 580 22.56 -19.84 -1.77
C ASN A 580 23.08 -18.44 -1.37
N CYS A 581 22.14 -17.54 -1.11
CA CYS A 581 22.41 -16.20 -0.62
C CYS A 581 22.35 -16.15 0.91
N ILE A 582 23.15 -15.27 1.50
CA ILE A 582 23.12 -14.94 2.93
C ILE A 582 22.98 -13.43 3.11
N THR A 583 22.33 -13.02 4.20
CA THR A 583 22.21 -11.59 4.55
C THR A 583 23.57 -10.98 4.93
N SER A 584 23.61 -9.66 5.16
CA SER A 584 24.81 -8.98 5.67
C SER A 584 25.23 -9.48 7.07
N SER A 585 24.33 -10.13 7.82
CA SER A 585 24.60 -10.82 9.11
C SER A 585 24.90 -12.32 8.94
N TYR A 586 25.16 -12.78 7.71
CA TYR A 586 25.40 -14.18 7.37
C TYR A 586 24.24 -15.14 7.67
N VAL A 587 23.00 -14.64 7.70
CA VAL A 587 21.79 -15.48 7.86
C VAL A 587 21.36 -16.04 6.49
N PRO A 588 21.16 -17.37 6.34
CA PRO A 588 20.75 -17.98 5.07
C PRO A 588 19.38 -17.50 4.55
N LEU A 589 19.28 -17.26 3.24
CA LEU A 589 18.07 -16.87 2.50
C LEU A 589 17.48 -18.02 1.70
N LYS A 590 16.15 -18.09 1.62
CA LYS A 590 15.43 -19.11 0.84
C LYS A 590 15.48 -18.77 -0.66
N PRO A 591 15.78 -19.74 -1.55
CA PRO A 591 16.17 -21.13 -1.26
C PRO A 591 17.67 -21.25 -0.88
N PHE A 592 17.99 -22.10 0.10
CA PHE A 592 19.38 -22.35 0.55
C PHE A 592 19.69 -23.85 0.57
N GLU A 593 20.77 -24.27 -0.08
CA GLU A 593 21.24 -25.65 -0.10
C GLU A 593 22.32 -25.86 0.96
N LYS A 594 22.17 -26.91 1.79
CA LYS A 594 23.08 -27.17 2.93
C LYS A 594 24.53 -27.51 2.53
N SER A 595 24.77 -27.93 1.29
CA SER A 595 26.08 -28.36 0.78
C SER A 595 26.70 -27.41 -0.26
N CYS A 596 26.23 -26.16 -0.32
CA CYS A 596 26.71 -25.21 -1.32
C CYS A 596 28.15 -24.76 -1.06
N GLN A 597 28.99 -24.75 -2.11
CA GLN A 597 30.36 -24.24 -2.07
C GLN A 597 30.46 -22.75 -2.45
N ASN A 598 29.48 -22.21 -3.18
CA ASN A 598 29.49 -20.84 -3.69
C ASN A 598 28.40 -20.02 -3.00
N ILE A 599 28.79 -19.39 -1.89
CA ILE A 599 27.89 -18.52 -1.13
C ILE A 599 27.99 -17.09 -1.66
N THR A 600 26.83 -16.46 -1.83
CA THR A 600 26.73 -15.04 -2.18
C THR A 600 26.25 -14.23 -0.98
N VAL A 601 26.93 -13.15 -0.62
CA VAL A 601 26.55 -12.29 0.52
C VAL A 601 25.82 -11.04 0.07
N GLU A 602 24.72 -10.69 0.73
CA GLU A 602 24.10 -9.36 0.57
C GLU A 602 24.97 -8.31 1.27
N VAL A 603 25.39 -7.30 0.52
CA VAL A 603 26.12 -6.15 1.03
C VAL A 603 25.12 -5.12 1.53
N GLU A 604 25.39 -4.56 2.70
CA GLU A 604 24.51 -3.58 3.32
C GLU A 604 24.42 -2.30 2.49
N GLU A 605 23.20 -1.78 2.30
CA GLU A 605 22.95 -0.49 1.67
C GLU A 605 22.74 0.57 2.75
N PHE A 606 23.49 1.68 2.68
CA PHE A 606 23.26 2.86 3.53
C PHE A 606 22.27 3.78 2.81
N VAL A 607 20.99 3.51 3.02
CA VAL A 607 19.89 4.24 2.36
C VAL A 607 19.83 5.67 2.91
N PRO A 608 19.72 6.70 2.04
CA PRO A 608 19.54 8.07 2.50
C PRO A 608 18.29 8.20 3.38
N GLU A 609 18.44 8.95 4.47
CA GLU A 609 17.38 9.34 5.41
C GLU A 609 16.33 10.21 4.72
N MET A 610 15.39 9.58 4.00
CA MET A 610 14.30 10.23 3.28
C MET A 610 13.01 9.42 3.44
N THR A 611 11.90 10.08 3.75
CA THR A 611 10.61 9.45 4.12
C THR A 611 10.11 8.44 3.09
N LYS A 612 10.21 8.77 1.79
CA LYS A 612 9.80 7.89 0.67
C LYS A 612 10.53 6.53 0.62
N TYR A 613 11.70 6.42 1.26
CA TYR A 613 12.48 5.18 1.31
C TYR A 613 12.30 4.42 2.63
N CYS A 614 11.64 5.02 3.61
CA CYS A 614 11.38 4.38 4.89
C CYS A 614 10.24 3.33 4.77
N TYR A 615 10.39 2.25 5.54
CA TYR A 615 9.37 1.24 5.72
C TYR A 615 9.45 0.70 7.16
N PRO A 616 8.33 0.22 7.73
CA PRO A 616 8.34 -0.41 9.04
C PRO A 616 9.31 -1.57 9.09
N PHE A 617 10.17 -1.58 10.11
CA PHE A 617 11.10 -2.68 10.32
C PHE A 617 10.33 -3.96 10.65
N THR A 618 10.74 -5.06 10.03
CA THR A 618 10.13 -6.39 10.21
C THR A 618 11.14 -7.47 10.55
N ILE A 619 12.44 -7.15 10.55
CA ILE A 619 13.55 -8.06 10.80
C ILE A 619 14.46 -7.53 11.91
N TYR A 620 15.21 -8.43 12.52
CA TYR A 620 16.22 -8.10 13.53
C TYR A 620 17.55 -7.78 12.86
N LYS A 621 18.13 -6.62 13.21
CA LYS A 621 19.46 -6.17 12.79
C LYS A 621 19.99 -5.20 13.83
N ASN A 622 21.27 -5.34 14.20
CA ASN A 622 21.85 -4.51 15.25
C ASN A 622 23.37 -4.35 15.05
N HIS A 623 23.76 -3.49 14.10
CA HIS A 623 25.16 -3.26 13.77
C HIS A 623 25.59 -1.82 14.06
N LEU A 624 26.86 -1.67 14.44
CA LEU A 624 27.55 -0.38 14.49
C LEU A 624 28.70 -0.41 13.49
N TYR A 625 28.74 0.60 12.63
CA TYR A 625 29.86 0.83 11.72
C TYR A 625 30.73 1.94 12.30
N VAL A 626 32.02 1.65 12.49
CA VAL A 626 33.00 2.58 13.07
C VAL A 626 34.06 2.92 12.04
N TYR A 627 34.33 4.20 11.88
CA TYR A 627 35.28 4.75 10.92
C TYR A 627 36.32 5.59 11.66
N PRO A 628 37.52 5.06 11.93
CA PRO A 628 38.68 5.90 12.20
C PRO A 628 38.91 6.78 10.96
N LEU A 629 39.00 8.10 11.11
CA LEU A 629 39.14 9.01 9.98
C LEU A 629 40.55 9.59 9.87
N GLN A 630 41.07 10.14 10.97
CA GLN A 630 42.37 10.81 10.97
C GLN A 630 42.98 10.82 12.37
N LEU A 631 44.30 10.71 12.45
CA LEU A 631 45.06 10.96 13.69
C LEU A 631 46.05 12.10 13.43
N LYS A 632 46.06 13.14 14.25
CA LYS A 632 47.06 14.23 14.20
C LYS A 632 48.11 14.03 15.28
N TYR A 633 49.30 13.57 14.90
CA TYR A 633 50.32 13.09 15.85
C TYR A 633 51.71 13.70 15.64
N ASP A 634 51.80 14.73 14.82
CA ASP A 634 53.02 15.48 14.51
C ASP A 634 53.43 16.49 15.60
N SER A 635 52.46 17.10 16.30
CA SER A 635 52.71 18.13 17.32
C SER A 635 53.15 17.59 18.69
N GLN A 636 52.89 16.32 18.96
CA GLN A 636 53.14 15.72 20.28
C GLN A 636 54.62 15.36 20.48
N LYS A 637 55.10 15.46 21.74
CA LYS A 637 56.50 15.18 22.10
C LYS A 637 56.69 13.88 22.87
N THR A 638 55.61 13.30 23.40
CA THR A 638 55.62 12.11 24.28
C THR A 638 56.18 10.87 23.57
N PHE A 639 55.81 10.68 22.31
CA PHE A 639 56.18 9.56 21.47
C PHE A 639 56.78 10.06 20.14
N ALA A 640 57.86 10.84 20.21
CA ALA A 640 58.45 11.53 19.05
C ALA A 640 58.89 10.63 17.88
N LYS A 641 59.06 9.31 18.10
CA LYS A 641 59.44 8.34 17.05
C LYS A 641 58.24 7.71 16.32
N ALA A 642 57.01 7.91 16.79
CA ALA A 642 55.82 7.30 16.21
C ALA A 642 55.51 7.89 14.83
N ARG A 643 55.59 7.05 13.79
CA ARG A 643 55.36 7.45 12.38
C ARG A 643 54.83 6.34 11.46
N ASN A 644 54.65 5.14 11.98
CA ASN A 644 54.00 4.00 11.31
C ASN A 644 52.89 3.56 12.24
N ILE A 645 51.82 4.34 12.30
CA ILE A 645 50.84 4.23 13.38
C ILE A 645 49.71 3.31 12.92
N ALA A 646 49.54 2.18 13.60
CA ALA A 646 48.38 1.32 13.46
C ALA A 646 47.34 1.65 14.54
N ILE A 647 46.07 1.63 14.17
CA ILE A 647 44.94 1.77 15.10
C ILE A 647 44.32 0.39 15.27
N CYS A 648 44.30 -0.10 16.50
CA CYS A 648 43.57 -1.28 16.92
C CYS A 648 42.27 -0.84 17.60
N VAL A 649 41.13 -1.27 17.08
CA VAL A 649 39.80 -0.95 17.61
C VAL A 649 39.23 -2.17 18.30
N GLU A 650 38.76 -1.99 19.53
CA GLU A 650 38.12 -3.01 20.36
C GLU A 650 36.76 -2.52 20.84
N PHE A 651 35.82 -3.46 21.02
CA PHE A 651 34.55 -3.19 21.68
C PHE A 651 34.56 -3.87 23.06
N ARG A 652 34.31 -3.10 24.12
CA ARG A 652 34.40 -3.58 25.51
C ARG A 652 33.12 -3.23 26.28
N ASP A 653 32.82 -4.04 27.28
CA ASP A 653 31.70 -3.87 28.22
C ASP A 653 32.17 -3.53 29.66
N SER A 654 33.47 -3.48 29.91
CA SER A 654 34.07 -3.07 31.18
C SER A 654 35.40 -2.34 30.97
N ASP A 655 35.76 -1.47 31.90
CA ASP A 655 37.04 -0.73 31.99
C ASP A 655 37.87 -1.14 33.22
N GLU A 656 37.56 -2.30 33.80
CA GLU A 656 38.33 -2.94 34.86
C GLU A 656 39.64 -3.56 34.32
N SER A 657 40.60 -3.86 35.20
CA SER A 657 41.96 -4.27 34.79
C SER A 657 42.04 -5.59 34.01
N ASP A 658 41.07 -6.48 34.20
CA ASP A 658 40.91 -7.79 33.57
C ASP A 658 39.88 -7.78 32.43
N ALA A 659 39.32 -6.62 32.09
CA ALA A 659 38.32 -6.49 31.05
C ALA A 659 38.88 -6.90 29.69
N CYS A 660 38.17 -7.83 29.03
CA CYS A 660 38.51 -8.34 27.71
C CYS A 660 37.61 -7.71 26.64
N ALA A 661 38.13 -7.62 25.41
CA ALA A 661 37.34 -7.19 24.27
C ALA A 661 36.33 -8.28 23.86
N LEU A 662 35.13 -7.85 23.48
CA LEU A 662 34.05 -8.71 23.03
C LEU A 662 34.33 -9.22 21.61
N LYS A 663 34.12 -10.52 21.38
CA LYS A 663 34.28 -11.16 20.06
C LYS A 663 33.05 -10.90 19.18
N CYS A 664 32.87 -9.66 18.73
CA CYS A 664 31.71 -9.22 17.95
C CYS A 664 32.05 -8.34 16.73
N ILE A 665 33.33 -8.15 16.42
CA ILE A 665 33.76 -7.40 15.23
C ILE A 665 33.81 -8.35 14.04
N TYR A 666 33.16 -8.00 12.93
CA TYR A 666 33.23 -8.77 11.69
C TYR A 666 34.66 -8.76 11.16
N GLY A 667 35.27 -9.95 11.07
CA GLY A 667 36.67 -10.13 10.67
C GLY A 667 36.87 -9.95 9.16
N LYS A 668 38.10 -9.58 8.76
CA LYS A 668 38.51 -9.58 7.35
C LYS A 668 38.61 -11.04 6.83
N PRO A 669 38.46 -11.26 5.51
CA PRO A 669 38.57 -12.59 4.88
C PRO A 669 39.84 -13.36 5.30
N ALA A 670 39.79 -14.69 5.21
CA ALA A 670 40.78 -15.66 5.71
C ALA A 670 40.85 -15.85 7.25
N GLY A 671 40.29 -14.94 8.04
CA GLY A 671 40.25 -15.03 9.50
C GLY A 671 39.01 -15.74 10.07
N SER A 672 38.84 -15.61 11.39
CA SER A 672 37.56 -15.90 12.07
C SER A 672 36.52 -14.87 11.66
N VAL A 673 35.27 -15.30 11.46
CA VAL A 673 34.16 -14.42 11.04
C VAL A 673 33.91 -13.32 12.07
N PHE A 674 34.02 -13.65 13.36
CA PHE A 674 34.03 -12.66 14.44
C PHE A 674 35.40 -12.59 15.11
N THR A 675 35.83 -11.39 15.45
CA THR A 675 37.12 -11.06 16.06
C THR A 675 36.91 -10.13 17.26
N THR A 676 37.90 -10.06 18.15
CA THR A 676 37.88 -9.18 19.33
C THR A 676 38.44 -7.78 19.03
N ASN A 677 39.21 -7.65 17.95
CA ASN A 677 39.80 -6.40 17.52
C ASN A 677 39.87 -6.30 15.98
N ALA A 678 40.01 -5.09 15.48
CA ALA A 678 40.29 -4.81 14.07
C ALA A 678 41.39 -3.75 13.92
N TYR A 679 42.21 -3.90 12.88
CA TYR A 679 43.27 -2.97 12.54
C TYR A 679 42.92 -2.16 11.29
N ALA A 680 43.11 -0.84 11.38
CA ALA A 680 43.07 0.05 10.23
C ALA A 680 44.38 -0.02 9.41
N VAL A 681 44.34 0.46 8.16
CA VAL A 681 45.50 0.51 7.28
C VAL A 681 46.60 1.44 7.84
N VAL A 682 47.86 1.10 7.60
CA VAL A 682 49.02 1.84 8.09
C VAL A 682 49.66 2.65 6.96
N SER A 683 49.78 3.95 7.18
CA SER A 683 50.58 4.84 6.32
C SER A 683 52.03 4.88 6.79
N HIS A 684 52.96 4.50 5.90
CA HIS A 684 54.38 4.44 6.23
C HIS A 684 55.01 5.84 6.39
N HIS A 685 55.74 6.04 7.49
CA HIS A 685 56.43 7.27 7.85
C HIS A 685 55.51 8.51 7.87
N ASN A 686 54.24 8.32 8.22
CA ASN A 686 53.27 9.38 8.38
C ASN A 686 52.87 9.55 9.86
N GLN A 687 53.08 10.75 10.39
CA GLN A 687 52.65 11.14 11.75
C GLN A 687 51.21 11.65 11.77
N ASN A 688 50.64 11.96 10.60
CA ASN A 688 49.25 12.40 10.45
C ASN A 688 48.48 11.44 9.53
N PRO A 689 48.32 10.14 9.91
CA PRO A 689 47.66 9.19 9.04
C PRO A 689 46.17 9.50 8.90
N GLU A 690 45.68 9.33 7.67
CA GLU A 690 44.25 9.25 7.34
C GLU A 690 43.88 7.79 7.09
N PHE A 691 42.63 7.47 7.40
CA PHE A 691 42.11 6.11 7.32
C PHE A 691 40.78 6.10 6.56
N TYR A 692 40.48 4.96 5.96
CA TYR A 692 39.21 4.74 5.27
C TYR A 692 38.51 3.45 5.72
N ASP A 693 39.09 2.73 6.68
CA ASP A 693 38.58 1.44 7.14
C ASP A 693 37.19 1.60 7.76
N GLU A 694 36.30 0.69 7.37
CA GLU A 694 35.00 0.49 7.98
C GLU A 694 35.07 -0.74 8.88
N ILE A 695 34.77 -0.55 10.17
CA ILE A 695 34.77 -1.63 11.15
C ILE A 695 33.32 -1.91 11.52
N LYS A 696 32.79 -3.04 11.04
CA LYS A 696 31.44 -3.50 11.34
C LYS A 696 31.43 -4.31 12.64
N ILE A 697 30.58 -3.92 13.57
CA ILE A 697 30.45 -4.54 14.90
C ILE A 697 29.01 -5.03 15.09
N GLU A 698 28.85 -6.28 15.50
CA GLU A 698 27.57 -6.79 15.99
C GLU A 698 27.35 -6.32 17.43
N LEU A 699 26.31 -5.50 17.64
CA LEU A 699 26.04 -4.96 18.96
C LEU A 699 25.28 -5.99 19.83
N PRO A 700 25.60 -6.09 21.12
CA PRO A 700 24.79 -6.84 22.07
C PRO A 700 23.34 -6.38 22.11
N ILE A 701 22.43 -7.30 22.44
CA ILE A 701 20.99 -7.02 22.57
C ILE A 701 20.71 -6.03 23.71
N HIS A 702 21.54 -6.06 24.76
CA HIS A 702 21.48 -5.13 25.86
C HIS A 702 22.77 -4.32 25.94
N LEU A 703 22.63 -3.01 25.78
CA LEU A 703 23.67 -2.03 26.01
C LEU A 703 23.49 -1.34 27.36
N HIS A 704 24.62 -0.99 27.98
CA HIS A 704 24.73 -0.30 29.27
C HIS A 704 25.90 0.69 29.27
N GLN A 705 26.02 1.52 30.30
CA GLN A 705 26.96 2.67 30.32
C GLN A 705 28.44 2.30 30.18
N LYS A 706 28.84 1.09 30.62
CA LYS A 706 30.23 0.61 30.45
C LYS A 706 30.56 0.11 29.03
N HIS A 707 29.59 -0.02 28.13
CA HIS A 707 29.87 -0.38 26.74
C HIS A 707 30.54 0.78 26.00
N HIS A 708 31.71 0.53 25.41
CA HIS A 708 32.50 1.57 24.76
C HIS A 708 33.42 1.00 23.69
N LEU A 709 33.91 1.89 22.81
CA LEU A 709 35.00 1.58 21.88
C LEU A 709 36.32 1.99 22.50
N LEU A 710 37.32 1.12 22.41
CA LEU A 710 38.70 1.41 22.78
C LEU A 710 39.57 1.42 21.53
N PHE A 711 40.34 2.48 21.36
CA PHE A 711 41.33 2.67 20.31
C PHE A 711 42.71 2.60 20.93
N THR A 712 43.51 1.62 20.51
CA THR A 712 44.92 1.51 20.90
C THR A 712 45.81 1.84 19.71
N PHE A 713 46.75 2.75 19.90
CA PHE A 713 47.69 3.17 18.88
C PHE A 713 49.01 2.44 19.05
N TYR A 714 49.51 1.85 17.97
CA TYR A 714 50.79 1.16 17.95
C TYR A 714 51.73 1.78 16.93
N HIS A 715 52.99 1.99 17.30
CA HIS A 715 54.05 2.19 16.33
C HIS A 715 54.55 0.84 15.82
N VAL A 716 54.47 0.63 14.51
CA VAL A 716 54.91 -0.60 13.84
C VAL A 716 56.33 -0.44 13.29
N SER A 717 57.27 -1.24 13.79
CA SER A 717 58.65 -1.26 13.32
C SER A 717 58.77 -2.01 11.99
N CYS A 718 59.12 -1.29 10.92
CA CYS A 718 59.26 -1.84 9.56
C CYS A 718 60.69 -2.30 9.22
N GLU A 719 61.66 -2.14 10.12
CA GLU A 719 63.07 -2.45 9.85
C GLU A 719 63.33 -3.96 9.83
N ILE A 720 63.88 -4.50 8.75
CA ILE A 720 64.21 -5.94 8.61
C ILE A 720 65.72 -6.11 8.84
N ASN A 721 66.11 -6.62 10.00
CA ASN A 721 67.53 -6.84 10.35
C ASN A 721 68.14 -7.94 9.46
N THR A 722 68.96 -7.53 8.48
CA THR A 722 69.66 -8.42 7.54
C THR A 722 71.07 -8.80 7.99
N LYS A 723 71.56 -8.27 9.13
CA LYS A 723 72.88 -8.58 9.69
C LYS A 723 72.74 -9.44 10.95
N GLY A 724 73.19 -10.69 10.87
CA GLY A 724 73.04 -11.71 11.91
C GLY A 724 73.88 -11.44 13.16
N THR A 725 73.38 -10.63 14.07
CA THR A 725 73.82 -10.62 15.48
C THR A 725 72.67 -11.09 16.35
N THR A 726 72.86 -12.26 16.98
CA THR A 726 71.98 -12.86 17.98
C THR A 726 71.83 -11.95 19.20
N LYS A 727 70.78 -11.12 19.27
CA LYS A 727 70.31 -10.46 20.50
C LYS A 727 68.87 -9.95 20.34
N LYS A 728 67.96 -10.52 21.14
CA LYS A 728 66.53 -10.18 21.36
C LYS A 728 65.65 -10.01 20.10
N GLN A 729 64.58 -10.80 20.03
CA GLN A 729 63.50 -10.63 19.07
C GLN A 729 62.93 -9.20 19.24
N ASP A 730 63.16 -8.31 18.27
CA ASP A 730 62.66 -6.93 18.31
C ASP A 730 61.12 -6.93 18.37
N THR A 731 60.55 -6.22 19.34
CA THR A 731 59.10 -6.01 19.47
C THR A 731 58.57 -5.31 18.22
N VAL A 732 57.68 -5.98 17.48
CA VAL A 732 57.11 -5.47 16.21
C VAL A 732 56.25 -4.22 16.44
N GLU A 733 55.46 -4.25 17.50
CA GLU A 733 54.57 -3.16 17.89
C GLU A 733 54.99 -2.57 19.23
N THR A 734 54.83 -1.25 19.37
CA THR A 734 55.04 -0.53 20.63
C THR A 734 53.82 0.37 20.86
N PRO A 735 53.11 0.27 21.99
CA PRO A 735 51.96 1.12 22.25
C PRO A 735 52.40 2.58 22.36
N VAL A 736 51.69 3.46 21.65
CA VAL A 736 51.93 4.91 21.58
C VAL A 736 50.67 5.71 21.90
N GLY A 737 49.69 5.08 22.54
CA GLY A 737 48.59 5.79 23.18
C GLY A 737 47.27 5.04 23.12
N PHE A 738 46.26 5.63 23.76
CA PHE A 738 44.93 5.09 23.93
C PHE A 738 43.89 6.21 23.80
N ALA A 739 42.74 5.91 23.20
CA ALA A 739 41.56 6.76 23.22
C ALA A 739 40.32 5.87 23.38
N TRP A 740 39.25 6.39 23.96
CA TRP A 740 38.02 5.63 24.15
C TRP A 740 36.79 6.52 23.99
N VAL A 741 35.65 5.91 23.66
CA VAL A 741 34.37 6.60 23.56
C VAL A 741 33.24 5.72 24.10
N PRO A 742 32.51 6.16 25.14
CA PRO A 742 31.30 5.50 25.60
C PRO A 742 30.27 5.40 24.46
N LEU A 743 29.61 4.25 24.34
CA LEU A 743 28.59 4.05 23.31
C LEU A 743 27.29 4.79 23.65
N LEU A 744 26.95 4.87 24.94
CA LEU A 744 25.74 5.49 25.43
C LEU A 744 26.01 6.87 26.03
N LYS A 745 25.12 7.81 25.74
CA LYS A 745 24.99 9.10 26.44
C LYS A 745 23.52 9.29 26.81
N ASP A 746 23.25 9.50 28.10
CA ASP A 746 21.90 9.57 28.65
C ASP A 746 21.03 8.35 28.28
N GLY A 747 21.64 7.16 28.21
CA GLY A 747 20.95 5.90 27.89
C GLY A 747 20.67 5.67 26.40
N ARG A 748 21.06 6.59 25.51
CA ARG A 748 20.93 6.46 24.05
C ARG A 748 22.26 6.28 23.37
N ILE A 749 22.26 5.50 22.29
CA ILE A 749 23.39 5.45 21.37
C ILE A 749 23.44 6.77 20.63
N ILE A 750 24.62 7.37 20.52
CA ILE A 750 24.81 8.55 19.67
C ILE A 750 25.91 8.30 18.65
N THR A 751 25.59 8.51 17.37
CA THR A 751 26.56 8.40 16.27
C THR A 751 26.71 9.74 15.56
N PHE A 752 27.78 10.47 15.88
CA PHE A 752 28.22 11.64 15.13
C PHE A 752 29.76 11.62 15.02
N GLU A 753 30.29 12.52 14.19
CA GLU A 753 31.72 12.71 14.04
C GLU A 753 32.32 13.29 15.34
N GLN A 754 33.23 12.54 15.97
CA GLN A 754 33.82 12.89 17.26
C GLN A 754 35.32 13.12 17.13
N GLN A 755 35.84 14.06 17.91
CA GLN A 755 37.26 14.25 18.08
C GLN A 755 37.67 13.90 19.51
N LEU A 756 38.58 12.93 19.65
CA LEU A 756 38.98 12.33 20.91
C LEU A 756 40.43 12.69 21.26
N PRO A 757 40.71 13.02 22.54
CA PRO A 757 42.08 13.13 23.02
C PRO A 757 42.75 11.76 23.12
N VAL A 758 44.09 11.75 23.05
CA VAL A 758 44.88 10.52 23.18
C VAL A 758 45.68 10.55 24.48
N SER A 759 45.51 9.50 25.28
CA SER A 759 46.25 9.25 26.51
C SER A 759 47.49 8.38 26.26
N ALA A 760 48.53 8.54 27.07
CA ALA A 760 49.75 7.75 27.06
C ALA A 760 49.64 6.47 27.91
N ASN A 761 48.64 6.39 28.79
CA ASN A 761 48.36 5.23 29.64
C ASN A 761 46.85 4.87 29.61
N LEU A 762 46.51 3.66 30.02
CA LEU A 762 45.11 3.21 30.15
C LEU A 762 44.87 2.70 31.58
N PRO A 763 44.62 3.60 32.56
CA PRO A 763 44.39 3.19 33.94
C PRO A 763 42.99 2.57 34.12
N PRO A 764 42.79 1.56 34.99
CA PRO A 764 41.47 1.00 35.27
C PRO A 764 40.46 2.08 35.71
N GLY A 765 39.20 1.96 35.30
CA GLY A 765 38.16 2.94 35.62
C GLY A 765 38.21 4.22 34.76
N TYR A 766 38.83 4.19 33.58
CA TYR A 766 39.04 5.33 32.70
C TYR A 766 37.74 5.96 32.15
N LEU A 767 36.57 5.32 32.30
CA LEU A 767 35.29 5.90 31.87
C LEU A 767 34.75 6.98 32.85
N ASN A 768 35.21 7.00 34.11
CA ASN A 768 34.61 7.82 35.19
C ASN A 768 35.03 9.31 35.21
N LEU A 769 35.52 9.87 34.10
CA LEU A 769 36.13 11.21 34.06
C LEU A 769 35.13 12.38 34.01
N ASN A 770 33.91 12.13 33.52
CA ASN A 770 33.01 13.20 33.06
C ASN A 770 31.85 13.55 34.01
N ASP A 771 31.80 12.96 35.21
CA ASP A 771 30.70 13.24 36.13
C ASP A 771 31.01 14.52 36.94
N GLY A 772 30.42 15.64 36.50
CA GLY A 772 30.68 16.99 37.04
C GLY A 772 30.38 17.14 38.54
N GLU A 773 29.59 16.23 39.12
CA GLU A 773 29.22 16.22 40.54
C GLU A 773 30.24 15.48 41.43
N SER A 774 31.15 14.69 40.84
CA SER A 774 32.02 13.75 41.55
C SER A 774 33.49 14.19 41.64
N ARG A 775 33.79 15.49 41.49
CA ARG A 775 35.16 16.06 41.56
C ARG A 775 35.88 15.87 42.90
N ARG A 776 35.28 15.20 43.88
CA ARG A 776 35.90 14.95 45.19
C ARG A 776 36.42 13.52 45.39
N GLN A 777 36.24 12.59 44.44
CA GLN A 777 36.52 11.16 44.71
C GLN A 777 37.06 10.25 43.57
N SER A 778 37.43 10.75 42.39
CA SER A 778 38.04 9.89 41.34
C SER A 778 39.57 10.00 41.28
N ASN A 779 40.27 9.03 41.88
CA ASN A 779 41.74 8.86 41.86
C ASN A 779 42.28 8.25 40.54
N VAL A 780 41.83 8.69 39.36
CA VAL A 780 42.31 8.15 38.07
C VAL A 780 43.35 9.09 37.43
N ASP A 781 44.64 8.74 37.50
CA ASP A 781 45.76 9.52 36.93
C ASP A 781 45.96 9.23 35.43
N ILE A 782 45.31 10.03 34.58
CA ILE A 782 45.41 9.93 33.12
C ILE A 782 46.46 10.90 32.58
N LYS A 783 47.46 10.36 31.89
CA LYS A 783 48.55 11.10 31.26
C LYS A 783 48.19 11.37 29.80
N TRP A 784 47.97 12.62 29.44
CA TRP A 784 47.60 12.98 28.06
C TRP A 784 48.82 13.23 27.18
N VAL A 785 48.80 12.74 25.92
CA VAL A 785 49.93 12.81 24.98
C VAL A 785 50.27 14.24 24.53
N ASP A 786 49.27 15.11 24.39
CA ASP A 786 49.41 16.53 24.02
C ASP A 786 48.39 17.39 24.80
N GLY A 787 48.41 17.28 26.13
CA GLY A 787 47.58 18.13 27.01
C GLY A 787 46.07 18.01 26.80
N ALA A 788 45.59 16.79 26.54
CA ALA A 788 44.20 16.45 26.25
C ALA A 788 43.61 17.14 25.01
N LYS A 789 44.46 17.61 24.08
CA LYS A 789 43.98 18.08 22.77
C LYS A 789 43.35 16.91 22.00
N PRO A 790 42.26 17.16 21.26
CA PRO A 790 41.68 16.16 20.38
C PRO A 790 42.63 15.84 19.22
N LEU A 791 43.12 14.61 19.15
CA LEU A 791 44.06 14.15 18.12
C LEU A 791 43.42 13.14 17.16
N LEU A 792 42.52 12.28 17.65
CA LEU A 792 41.85 11.26 16.85
C LEU A 792 40.49 11.78 16.39
N LYS A 793 40.22 11.70 15.09
CA LYS A 793 38.92 11.96 14.48
C LYS A 793 38.27 10.62 14.12
N ILE A 794 37.05 10.39 14.59
CA ILE A 794 36.24 9.20 14.27
C ILE A 794 34.85 9.57 13.81
N LYS A 795 34.19 8.65 13.11
CA LYS A 795 32.76 8.68 12.83
C LYS A 795 32.18 7.31 13.15
N SER A 796 30.92 7.27 13.56
CA SER A 796 30.16 6.03 13.66
C SER A 796 28.83 6.17 12.91
N HIS A 797 28.23 5.04 12.55
CA HIS A 797 26.91 4.95 11.93
C HIS A 797 26.18 3.72 12.50
N LEU A 798 24.99 3.94 13.04
CA LEU A 798 24.17 2.90 13.65
C LEU A 798 23.18 2.37 12.63
N GLU A 799 23.20 1.07 12.41
CA GLU A 799 22.22 0.37 11.58
C GLU A 799 21.50 -0.66 12.47
N SER A 800 20.43 -0.22 13.14
CA SER A 800 19.72 -1.00 14.14
C SER A 800 18.21 -0.92 13.98
N THR A 801 17.56 -2.07 14.06
CA THR A 801 16.10 -2.19 14.12
C THR A 801 15.60 -2.35 15.55
N ILE A 802 16.46 -2.25 16.56
CA ILE A 802 16.06 -2.38 17.98
C ILE A 802 16.50 -1.20 18.85
N TYR A 803 17.36 -0.33 18.35
CA TYR A 803 17.78 0.90 19.01
C TYR A 803 17.42 2.12 18.15
N THR A 804 16.85 3.13 18.79
CA THR A 804 16.55 4.42 18.16
C THR A 804 17.48 5.51 18.71
N GLN A 805 17.82 6.47 17.85
CA GLN A 805 18.53 7.69 18.24
C GLN A 805 17.58 8.84 18.61
N ASP A 806 16.29 8.71 18.29
CA ASP A 806 15.28 9.72 18.59
C ASP A 806 15.09 9.89 20.11
N LEU A 807 15.22 11.13 20.56
CA LEU A 807 15.15 11.49 21.98
C LEU A 807 13.74 11.28 22.56
N HIS A 808 12.70 11.59 21.79
CA HIS A 808 11.31 11.60 22.24
C HIS A 808 10.80 10.17 22.42
N VAL A 809 11.06 9.30 21.44
CA VAL A 809 10.72 7.87 21.51
C VAL A 809 11.45 7.21 22.68
N HIS A 810 12.76 7.46 22.83
CA HIS A 810 13.52 6.90 23.94
C HIS A 810 12.95 7.29 25.30
N LYS A 811 12.69 8.58 25.53
CA LYS A 811 12.15 9.08 26.81
C LYS A 811 10.78 8.50 27.13
N PHE A 812 9.89 8.42 26.13
CA PHE A 812 8.56 7.83 26.29
C PHE A 812 8.63 6.35 26.71
N PHE A 813 9.42 5.53 26.00
CA PHE A 813 9.56 4.11 26.32
C PHE A 813 10.29 3.88 27.65
N HIS A 814 11.30 4.70 27.95
CA HIS A 814 12.00 4.63 29.24
C HIS A 814 11.07 4.94 30.41
N HIS A 815 10.25 5.98 30.30
CA HIS A 815 9.24 6.30 31.31
C HIS A 815 8.22 5.17 31.47
N CYS A 816 7.68 4.63 30.38
CA CYS A 816 6.77 3.47 30.42
C CYS A 816 7.41 2.26 31.14
N GLN A 817 8.70 2.01 30.91
CA GLN A 817 9.45 0.94 31.56
C GLN A 817 9.57 1.16 33.08
N LEU A 818 9.85 2.39 33.51
CA LEU A 818 9.94 2.72 34.95
C LEU A 818 8.62 2.42 35.67
N ILE A 819 7.49 2.86 35.09
CA ILE A 819 6.16 2.58 35.65
C ILE A 819 5.88 1.07 35.70
N GLN A 820 6.15 0.34 34.62
CA GLN A 820 5.96 -1.13 34.58
C GLN A 820 6.84 -1.89 35.59
N SER A 821 8.00 -1.33 35.95
CA SER A 821 8.89 -1.90 36.97
C SER A 821 8.46 -1.60 38.42
N GLY A 822 7.35 -0.91 38.63
CA GLY A 822 6.83 -0.57 39.96
C GLY A 822 7.37 0.74 40.55
N SER A 823 8.00 1.59 39.73
CA SER A 823 8.40 2.93 40.18
C SER A 823 7.17 3.79 40.47
N LYS A 824 7.26 4.69 41.46
CA LYS A 824 6.18 5.62 41.80
C LYS A 824 5.91 6.55 40.61
N GLU A 825 4.65 6.57 40.17
CA GLU A 825 4.19 7.46 39.11
C GLU A 825 4.28 8.92 39.58
N VAL A 826 4.89 9.77 38.75
CA VAL A 826 4.97 11.21 38.97
C VAL A 826 3.86 11.85 38.13
N PRO A 827 2.90 12.56 38.76
CA PRO A 827 1.77 13.12 38.03
C PRO A 827 2.19 14.03 36.87
N GLY A 828 1.54 13.90 35.72
CA GLY A 828 1.76 14.70 34.52
C GLY A 828 3.06 14.43 33.74
N GLU A 829 3.99 13.61 34.22
CA GLU A 829 5.21 13.26 33.47
C GLU A 829 4.90 12.46 32.20
N LEU A 830 3.98 11.50 32.27
CA LEU A 830 3.57 10.72 31.10
C LEU A 830 2.95 11.62 30.03
N ILE A 831 2.08 12.56 30.43
CA ILE A 831 1.48 13.55 29.53
C ILE A 831 2.56 14.40 28.85
N LYS A 832 3.58 14.84 29.58
CA LYS A 832 4.73 15.57 29.01
C LYS A 832 5.42 14.75 27.93
N TYR A 833 5.72 13.47 28.17
CA TYR A 833 6.36 12.62 27.18
C TYR A 833 5.47 12.32 25.98
N LEU A 834 4.16 12.12 26.18
CA LEU A 834 3.18 11.99 25.08
C LEU A 834 3.17 13.26 24.22
N LYS A 835 3.13 14.45 24.81
CA LYS A 835 3.20 15.72 24.06
C LYS A 835 4.50 15.83 23.26
N CYS A 836 5.63 15.44 23.85
CA CYS A 836 6.92 15.42 23.15
C CYS A 836 6.98 14.48 21.94
N LEU A 837 6.17 13.40 21.88
CA LEU A 837 6.14 12.50 20.71
C LEU A 837 5.67 13.17 19.42
N HIS A 838 5.01 14.32 19.48
CA HIS A 838 4.67 15.11 18.28
C HIS A 838 5.90 15.69 17.56
N ALA A 839 7.07 15.70 18.22
CA ALA A 839 8.34 16.17 17.67
C ALA A 839 9.26 15.02 17.21
N MET A 840 8.76 13.78 17.20
CA MET A 840 9.46 12.62 16.67
C MET A 840 9.78 12.80 15.19
N GLU A 841 10.95 12.31 14.77
CA GLU A 841 11.32 12.29 13.36
C GLU A 841 10.41 11.34 12.56
N ILE A 842 9.86 11.81 11.42
CA ILE A 842 8.92 11.03 10.60
C ILE A 842 9.52 9.69 10.15
N GLN A 843 10.82 9.64 9.89
CA GLN A 843 11.52 8.42 9.48
C GLN A 843 11.49 7.36 10.58
N VAL A 844 11.79 7.76 11.82
CA VAL A 844 11.74 6.91 13.02
C VAL A 844 10.31 6.46 13.28
N MET A 845 9.34 7.36 13.11
CA MET A 845 7.91 7.03 13.22
C MET A 845 7.51 5.92 12.24
N ILE A 846 7.93 6.01 10.96
CA ILE A 846 7.61 5.00 9.95
C ILE A 846 8.34 3.68 10.25
N GLN A 847 9.64 3.73 10.56
CA GLN A 847 10.48 2.56 10.83
C GLN A 847 10.01 1.76 12.04
N PHE A 848 9.58 2.44 13.12
CA PHE A 848 9.10 1.81 14.35
C PHE A 848 7.57 1.87 14.51
N LEU A 849 6.83 2.10 13.41
CA LEU A 849 5.38 2.33 13.42
C LEU A 849 4.60 1.28 14.26
N PRO A 850 4.79 -0.04 14.08
CA PRO A 850 4.01 -1.02 14.84
C PRO A 850 4.37 -1.02 16.33
N VAL A 851 5.64 -0.78 16.65
CA VAL A 851 6.15 -0.76 18.03
C VAL A 851 5.60 0.44 18.79
N ILE A 852 5.60 1.63 18.16
CA ILE A 852 5.10 2.87 18.75
C ILE A 852 3.57 2.80 18.91
N LEU A 853 2.84 2.42 17.86
CA LEU A 853 1.38 2.32 17.92
C LEU A 853 0.92 1.31 18.98
N MET A 854 1.53 0.12 19.04
CA MET A 854 1.16 -0.86 20.06
C MET A 854 1.44 -0.38 21.48
N GLN A 855 2.56 0.30 21.71
CA GLN A 855 2.86 0.85 23.04
C GLN A 855 1.88 1.98 23.40
N LEU A 856 1.47 2.82 22.45
CA LEU A 856 0.42 3.83 22.67
C LEU A 856 -0.92 3.18 23.03
N PHE A 857 -1.35 2.13 22.31
CA PHE A 857 -2.57 1.40 22.68
C PHE A 857 -2.48 0.73 24.06
N ARG A 858 -1.29 0.29 24.47
CA ARG A 858 -1.07 -0.24 25.83
C ARG A 858 -1.18 0.85 26.89
N VAL A 859 -0.62 2.04 26.63
CA VAL A 859 -0.74 3.21 27.53
C VAL A 859 -2.19 3.66 27.64
N LEU A 860 -2.93 3.67 26.52
CA LEU A 860 -4.34 4.03 26.44
C LEU A 860 -5.22 3.26 27.44
N THR A 861 -4.94 1.97 27.69
CA THR A 861 -5.78 1.12 28.56
C THR A 861 -5.20 0.81 29.93
N ASN A 862 -3.88 0.86 30.09
CA ASN A 862 -3.23 0.35 31.31
C ASN A 862 -2.77 1.44 32.28
N MET A 863 -2.73 2.71 31.86
CA MET A 863 -2.17 3.82 32.65
C MET A 863 -3.15 5.00 32.74
N THR A 864 -4.39 4.71 33.16
CA THR A 864 -5.51 5.67 33.20
C THR A 864 -5.78 6.24 34.60
N GLN A 865 -4.77 6.36 35.47
CA GLN A 865 -4.98 7.03 36.77
C GLN A 865 -5.24 8.53 36.61
N GLU A 866 -4.83 9.10 35.47
CA GLU A 866 -5.13 10.48 35.06
C GLU A 866 -6.08 10.49 33.85
N ASP A 867 -7.21 11.20 33.97
CA ASP A 867 -8.25 11.27 32.93
C ASP A 867 -7.75 11.88 31.59
N ASP A 868 -6.68 12.68 31.64
CA ASP A 868 -6.11 13.36 30.47
C ASP A 868 -5.15 12.47 29.63
N VAL A 869 -4.64 11.36 30.20
CA VAL A 869 -3.69 10.49 29.50
C VAL A 869 -4.30 9.86 28.25
N PRO A 870 -5.52 9.26 28.29
CA PRO A 870 -6.17 8.71 27.09
C PRO A 870 -6.37 9.73 25.97
N ILE A 871 -6.72 10.97 26.30
CA ILE A 871 -6.91 12.06 25.33
C ILE A 871 -5.57 12.38 24.66
N ASN A 872 -4.51 12.63 25.44
CA ASN A 872 -3.18 12.93 24.88
C ASN A 872 -2.63 11.75 24.07
N CYS A 873 -2.87 10.51 24.49
CA CYS A 873 -2.49 9.32 23.73
C CYS A 873 -3.22 9.25 22.38
N THR A 874 -4.53 9.52 22.37
CA THR A 874 -5.34 9.56 21.14
C THR A 874 -4.87 10.67 20.19
N MET A 875 -4.45 11.82 20.72
CA MET A 875 -3.87 12.91 19.93
C MET A 875 -2.54 12.52 19.27
N VAL A 876 -1.67 11.77 19.96
CA VAL A 876 -0.43 11.24 19.35
C VAL A 876 -0.75 10.19 18.29
N LEU A 877 -1.71 9.29 18.54
CA LEU A 877 -2.18 8.33 17.51
C LEU A 877 -2.68 9.08 16.27
N LEU A 878 -3.47 10.14 16.45
CA LEU A 878 -3.97 10.99 15.38
C LEU A 878 -2.84 11.68 14.61
N HIS A 879 -1.82 12.18 15.32
CA HIS A 879 -0.64 12.78 14.70
C HIS A 879 0.08 11.77 13.79
N ILE A 880 0.33 10.55 14.27
CA ILE A 880 0.99 9.49 13.50
C ILE A 880 0.17 9.12 12.26
N VAL A 881 -1.14 8.91 12.43
CA VAL A 881 -2.06 8.56 11.32
C VAL A 881 -2.09 9.67 10.27
N SER A 882 -2.18 10.93 10.70
CA SER A 882 -2.14 12.09 9.80
C SER A 882 -0.84 12.15 9.02
N LYS A 883 0.30 11.91 9.67
CA LYS A 883 1.61 11.92 9.01
C LYS A 883 1.79 10.79 8.01
N CYS A 884 1.31 9.59 8.32
CA CYS A 884 1.31 8.49 7.36
C CYS A 884 0.48 8.82 6.11
N HIS A 885 -0.69 9.44 6.24
CA HIS A 885 -1.50 9.87 5.09
C HIS A 885 -0.83 10.99 4.28
N GLU A 886 -0.27 12.00 4.95
CA GLU A 886 0.46 13.10 4.31
C GLU A 886 1.63 12.59 3.43
N GLU A 887 2.23 11.45 3.79
CA GLU A 887 3.31 10.78 3.03
C GLU A 887 2.81 9.68 2.06
N GLY A 888 1.49 9.47 1.92
CA GLY A 888 0.91 8.44 1.05
C GLY A 888 1.16 6.99 1.50
N LEU A 889 1.20 6.76 2.81
CA LEU A 889 1.52 5.49 3.46
C LEU A 889 0.30 4.81 4.10
N ASP A 890 -0.90 5.02 3.56
CA ASP A 890 -2.17 4.48 4.08
C ASP A 890 -2.16 2.93 4.12
N SER A 891 -1.48 2.33 3.14
CA SER A 891 -1.26 0.89 3.08
C SER A 891 -0.51 0.33 4.30
N TYR A 892 0.39 1.10 4.90
CA TYR A 892 1.10 0.68 6.12
C TYR A 892 0.19 0.69 7.34
N LEU A 893 -0.73 1.66 7.44
CA LEU A 893 -1.74 1.70 8.50
C LEU A 893 -2.72 0.52 8.36
N ARG A 894 -3.19 0.22 7.15
CA ARG A 894 -4.06 -0.94 6.88
C ARG A 894 -3.34 -2.26 7.20
N SER A 895 -2.06 -2.37 6.83
CA SER A 895 -1.23 -3.54 7.16
C SER A 895 -1.03 -3.70 8.67
N PHE A 896 -0.81 -2.58 9.38
CA PHE A 896 -0.76 -2.57 10.84
C PHE A 896 -2.07 -3.12 11.42
N ILE A 897 -3.21 -2.57 11.03
CA ILE A 897 -4.53 -3.01 11.53
C ILE A 897 -4.76 -4.49 11.24
N LYS A 898 -4.50 -4.97 10.01
CA LYS A 898 -4.77 -6.37 9.63
C LYS A 898 -3.85 -7.36 10.36
N TYR A 899 -2.53 -7.13 10.36
CA TYR A 899 -1.54 -8.14 10.76
C TYR A 899 -0.85 -7.89 12.11
N SER A 900 -0.64 -6.63 12.49
CA SER A 900 0.19 -6.27 13.66
C SER A 900 -0.61 -5.89 14.89
N PHE A 901 -1.76 -5.22 14.71
CA PHE A 901 -2.60 -4.80 15.82
C PHE A 901 -3.23 -6.02 16.49
N ARG A 902 -2.88 -6.22 17.77
CA ARG A 902 -3.48 -7.22 18.63
C ARG A 902 -3.77 -6.56 19.99
N PRO A 903 -5.05 -6.36 20.35
CA PRO A 903 -5.42 -5.95 21.70
C PRO A 903 -4.79 -6.91 22.72
N GLU A 904 -4.00 -6.38 23.65
CA GLU A 904 -3.48 -7.20 24.74
C GLU A 904 -4.51 -7.27 25.87
N LYS A 905 -4.67 -8.45 26.48
CA LYS A 905 -5.56 -8.59 27.63
C LYS A 905 -5.04 -7.71 28.76
N PRO A 906 -5.89 -6.86 29.37
CA PRO A 906 -5.44 -6.01 30.44
C PRO A 906 -5.00 -6.85 31.66
N SER A 907 -3.81 -6.58 32.19
CA SER A 907 -3.23 -7.38 33.29
C SER A 907 -3.80 -7.02 34.67
N ALA A 908 -4.59 -5.93 34.78
CA ALA A 908 -5.15 -5.43 36.03
C ALA A 908 -6.69 -5.56 36.05
N LEU A 909 -7.25 -5.79 37.25
CA LEU A 909 -8.70 -5.94 37.51
C LEU A 909 -9.54 -4.68 37.15
N GLN A 910 -8.92 -3.54 36.89
CA GLN A 910 -9.56 -2.24 36.62
C GLN A 910 -9.37 -1.71 35.19
N ALA A 911 -8.71 -2.45 34.30
CA ALA A 911 -8.29 -1.87 33.03
C ALA A 911 -9.39 -1.90 31.95
N GLN A 912 -9.46 -0.80 31.20
CA GLN A 912 -10.52 -0.51 30.23
C GLN A 912 -10.28 -1.19 28.88
N LEU A 913 -11.36 -1.45 28.13
CA LEU A 913 -11.28 -2.05 26.80
C LEU A 913 -10.91 -0.99 25.75
N ILE A 914 -10.00 -1.31 24.83
CA ILE A 914 -9.53 -0.36 23.78
C ILE A 914 -10.70 0.28 23.02
N HIS A 915 -11.70 -0.51 22.63
CA HIS A 915 -12.83 -0.01 21.84
C HIS A 915 -13.73 0.97 22.60
N GLU A 916 -13.78 0.87 23.93
CA GLU A 916 -14.56 1.75 24.80
C GLU A 916 -13.79 3.04 25.09
N THR A 917 -12.53 2.92 25.50
CA THR A 917 -11.67 4.08 25.79
C THR A 917 -11.47 4.93 24.53
N LEU A 918 -11.20 4.33 23.38
CA LEU A 918 -10.96 5.07 22.14
C LEU A 918 -12.22 5.80 21.64
N ALA A 919 -13.40 5.18 21.73
CA ALA A 919 -14.66 5.86 21.41
C ALA A 919 -14.92 7.04 22.37
N THR A 920 -14.61 6.87 23.65
CA THR A 920 -14.76 7.91 24.68
C THR A 920 -13.82 9.09 24.44
N THR A 921 -12.55 8.84 24.11
CA THR A 921 -11.59 9.92 23.81
C THR A 921 -11.93 10.64 22.50
N MET A 922 -12.44 9.93 21.50
CA MET A 922 -12.97 10.56 20.28
C MET A 922 -14.12 11.53 20.61
N ILE A 923 -15.07 11.14 21.47
CA ILE A 923 -16.16 12.02 21.93
C ILE A 923 -15.59 13.27 22.61
N ALA A 924 -14.62 13.10 23.52
CA ALA A 924 -14.00 14.20 24.24
C ALA A 924 -13.31 15.18 23.28
N ILE A 925 -12.56 14.68 22.29
CA ILE A 925 -11.90 15.53 21.29
C ILE A 925 -12.94 16.28 20.44
N LEU A 926 -14.00 15.61 19.98
CA LEU A 926 -15.02 16.24 19.13
C LEU A 926 -15.85 17.31 19.88
N LYS A 927 -16.19 17.07 21.15
CA LYS A 927 -17.07 17.96 21.92
C LYS A 927 -16.34 19.03 22.74
N GLN A 928 -15.15 18.72 23.26
CA GLN A 928 -14.49 19.53 24.29
C GLN A 928 -13.18 20.16 23.82
N SER A 929 -12.60 19.73 22.69
CA SER A 929 -11.35 20.30 22.20
C SER A 929 -11.56 21.69 21.59
N ALA A 930 -10.71 22.64 21.97
CA ALA A 930 -10.61 23.94 21.29
C ALA A 930 -9.72 23.90 20.03
N ASP A 931 -9.02 22.79 19.80
CA ASP A 931 -8.15 22.61 18.64
C ASP A 931 -8.94 22.11 17.43
N PHE A 932 -9.39 23.05 16.59
CA PHE A 932 -10.11 22.75 15.35
C PHE A 932 -9.30 21.92 14.37
N LEU A 933 -7.96 22.04 14.37
CA LEU A 933 -7.12 21.26 13.47
C LEU A 933 -7.12 19.79 13.88
N ALA A 934 -7.07 19.50 15.18
CA ALA A 934 -7.19 18.14 15.69
C ALA A 934 -8.56 17.54 15.39
N ILE A 935 -9.65 18.31 15.56
CA ILE A 935 -11.00 17.87 15.19
C ILE A 935 -11.07 17.52 13.70
N ASN A 936 -10.60 18.42 12.82
CA ASN A 936 -10.63 18.20 11.39
C ASN A 936 -9.80 16.97 10.99
N LYS A 937 -8.59 16.80 11.54
CA LYS A 937 -7.78 15.61 11.31
C LYS A 937 -8.47 14.33 11.80
N LEU A 938 -9.11 14.37 12.98
CA LEU A 938 -9.83 13.22 13.53
C LEU A 938 -10.97 12.79 12.61
N LEU A 939 -11.74 13.75 12.09
CA LEU A 939 -12.83 13.50 11.15
C LEU A 939 -12.30 12.93 9.83
N LYS A 940 -11.27 13.56 9.25
CA LYS A 940 -10.62 13.14 7.99
C LYS A 940 -10.07 11.71 8.04
N TYR A 941 -9.42 11.36 9.14
CA TYR A 941 -8.73 10.07 9.31
C TYR A 941 -9.48 9.11 10.24
N SER A 942 -10.79 9.33 10.42
CA SER A 942 -11.65 8.56 11.34
C SER A 942 -11.72 7.07 10.99
N TRP A 943 -11.53 6.69 9.72
CA TRP A 943 -11.51 5.29 9.27
C TRP A 943 -10.54 4.43 10.09
N PHE A 944 -9.35 4.95 10.41
CA PHE A 944 -8.34 4.21 11.17
C PHE A 944 -8.85 3.87 12.58
N PHE A 945 -9.45 4.85 13.24
CA PHE A 945 -9.96 4.69 14.61
C PHE A 945 -11.15 3.73 14.64
N PHE A 946 -12.08 3.86 13.69
CA PHE A 946 -13.22 2.95 13.58
C PHE A 946 -12.81 1.51 13.25
N GLU A 947 -11.81 1.30 12.41
CA GLU A 947 -11.28 -0.05 12.14
C GLU A 947 -10.58 -0.67 13.36
N ILE A 948 -9.84 0.13 14.14
CA ILE A 948 -9.25 -0.30 15.40
C ILE A 948 -10.34 -0.68 16.41
N ILE A 949 -11.40 0.14 16.56
CA ILE A 949 -12.55 -0.15 17.42
C ILE A 949 -13.21 -1.46 16.97
N ALA A 950 -13.51 -1.61 15.69
CA ALA A 950 -14.15 -2.83 15.15
C ALA A 950 -13.29 -4.09 15.34
N LYS A 951 -11.98 -4.02 15.04
CA LYS A 951 -11.07 -5.15 15.26
C LYS A 951 -10.92 -5.49 16.74
N SER A 952 -10.89 -4.49 17.62
CA SER A 952 -10.89 -4.67 19.07
C SER A 952 -12.18 -5.33 19.57
N MET A 953 -13.34 -4.90 19.09
CA MET A 953 -14.63 -5.54 19.38
C MET A 953 -14.66 -7.01 18.95
N ALA A 954 -14.26 -7.32 17.71
CA ALA A 954 -14.24 -8.69 17.21
C ALA A 954 -13.27 -9.59 18.01
N THR A 955 -12.08 -9.08 18.34
CA THR A 955 -11.09 -9.80 19.15
C THR A 955 -11.63 -10.08 20.56
N TYR A 956 -12.26 -9.08 21.19
CA TYR A 956 -12.91 -9.24 22.49
C TYR A 956 -13.97 -10.35 22.49
N LEU A 957 -14.85 -10.37 21.49
CA LEU A 957 -15.89 -11.40 21.39
C LEU A 957 -15.33 -12.82 21.22
N LEU A 958 -14.24 -12.95 20.47
CA LEU A 958 -13.60 -14.22 20.16
C LEU A 958 -12.73 -14.72 21.33
N GLU A 959 -11.88 -13.87 21.90
CA GLU A 959 -10.97 -14.25 23.00
C GLU A 959 -11.67 -14.45 24.36
N GLU A 960 -12.78 -13.74 24.61
CA GLU A 960 -13.62 -13.92 25.81
C GLU A 960 -14.78 -14.91 25.58
N ASN A 961 -14.84 -15.57 24.43
CA ASN A 961 -15.92 -16.50 24.03
C ASN A 961 -17.35 -15.90 24.08
N LYS A 962 -17.47 -14.57 24.13
CA LYS A 962 -18.76 -13.88 24.16
C LYS A 962 -19.54 -13.98 22.85
N ILE A 963 -18.88 -14.36 21.75
CA ILE A 963 -19.54 -14.58 20.46
C ILE A 963 -20.69 -15.61 20.54
N LYS A 964 -20.61 -16.56 21.49
CA LYS A 964 -21.62 -17.59 21.74
C LYS A 964 -22.85 -17.07 22.51
N LEU A 965 -22.77 -15.90 23.13
CA LEU A 965 -23.88 -15.28 23.84
C LEU A 965 -24.89 -14.68 22.85
N PRO A 966 -26.18 -14.54 23.26
CA PRO A 966 -27.15 -13.72 22.54
C PRO A 966 -26.58 -12.32 22.26
N ARG A 967 -26.88 -11.76 21.09
CA ARG A 967 -26.28 -10.50 20.60
C ARG A 967 -26.42 -9.34 21.59
N GLY A 968 -27.60 -9.15 22.19
CA GLY A 968 -27.86 -8.15 23.24
C GLY A 968 -27.02 -8.30 24.51
N GLN A 969 -26.36 -9.45 24.74
CA GLN A 969 -25.52 -9.71 25.92
C GLN A 969 -24.02 -9.72 25.60
N ARG A 970 -23.64 -9.47 24.34
CA ARG A 970 -22.24 -9.51 23.89
C ARG A 970 -21.40 -8.35 24.44
N PHE A 971 -22.04 -7.19 24.60
CA PHE A 971 -21.43 -5.96 25.10
C PHE A 971 -22.23 -5.39 26.28
N PRO A 972 -21.59 -4.69 27.23
CA PRO A 972 -22.28 -4.05 28.33
C PRO A 972 -23.11 -2.85 27.85
N GLU A 973 -24.20 -2.54 28.56
CA GLU A 973 -25.10 -1.42 28.23
C GLU A 973 -24.37 -0.06 28.25
N ALA A 974 -23.39 0.12 29.13
CA ALA A 974 -22.56 1.33 29.18
C ALA A 974 -21.86 1.60 27.83
N TYR A 975 -21.38 0.56 27.14
CA TYR A 975 -20.74 0.72 25.84
C TYR A 975 -21.73 1.11 24.74
N HIS A 976 -22.98 0.66 24.82
CA HIS A 976 -24.04 1.10 23.90
C HIS A 976 -24.27 2.62 24.03
N HIS A 977 -24.28 3.15 25.25
CA HIS A 977 -24.38 4.59 25.50
C HIS A 977 -23.18 5.38 24.95
N VAL A 978 -21.97 4.82 25.03
CA VAL A 978 -20.77 5.42 24.43
C VAL A 978 -20.91 5.52 22.91
N LEU A 979 -21.32 4.45 22.23
CA LEU A 979 -21.51 4.47 20.77
C LEU A 979 -22.61 5.45 20.32
N HIS A 980 -23.73 5.50 21.05
CA HIS A 980 -24.78 6.49 20.80
C HIS A 980 -24.27 7.92 20.98
N SER A 981 -23.51 8.18 22.05
CA SER A 981 -22.91 9.49 22.31
C SER A 981 -21.88 9.90 21.27
N LEU A 982 -21.12 8.94 20.72
CA LEU A 982 -20.18 9.16 19.62
C LEU A 982 -20.91 9.52 18.33
N LEU A 983 -22.01 8.83 18.01
CA LEU A 983 -22.86 9.17 16.87
C LEU A 983 -23.38 10.61 16.98
N LEU A 984 -23.95 10.97 18.13
CA LEU A 984 -24.45 12.33 18.39
C LEU A 984 -23.34 13.39 18.34
N ALA A 985 -22.10 13.03 18.67
CA ALA A 985 -20.95 13.93 18.53
C ALA A 985 -20.62 14.20 17.05
N ILE A 986 -20.78 13.20 16.17
CA ILE A 986 -20.40 13.27 14.76
C ILE A 986 -21.45 13.98 13.90
N ILE A 987 -22.76 13.77 14.18
CA ILE A 987 -23.86 14.32 13.36
C ILE A 987 -23.68 15.80 13.02
N PRO A 988 -23.41 16.73 13.97
CA PRO A 988 -23.25 18.15 13.65
C PRO A 988 -22.09 18.45 12.70
N HIS A 989 -21.02 17.65 12.73
CA HIS A 989 -19.89 17.83 11.82
C HIS A 989 -20.22 17.42 10.38
N VAL A 990 -21.16 16.48 10.21
CA VAL A 990 -21.64 16.07 8.89
C VAL A 990 -22.76 16.95 8.37
N THR A 991 -23.76 17.29 9.21
CA THR A 991 -24.97 17.98 8.70
C THR A 991 -24.87 19.50 8.74
N ILE A 992 -24.11 20.07 9.68
CA ILE A 992 -23.99 21.53 9.85
C ILE A 992 -22.68 22.04 9.26
N ARG A 993 -21.55 21.38 9.55
CA ARG A 993 -20.22 21.86 9.16
C ARG A 993 -19.70 21.38 7.80
N TYR A 994 -20.48 20.61 7.03
CA TYR A 994 -20.02 20.06 5.74
C TYR A 994 -19.46 21.11 4.78
N ALA A 995 -20.03 22.32 4.75
CA ALA A 995 -19.57 23.38 3.87
C ALA A 995 -18.20 23.96 4.30
N GLU A 996 -17.90 23.94 5.61
CA GLU A 996 -16.62 24.40 6.16
C GLU A 996 -15.51 23.36 5.99
N ILE A 997 -15.87 22.07 6.09
CA ILE A 997 -14.95 20.93 6.15
C ILE A 997 -15.41 19.79 5.22
N PRO A 998 -15.49 20.02 3.89
CA PRO A 998 -16.11 19.09 2.94
C PRO A 998 -15.39 17.75 2.83
N ASP A 999 -14.06 17.74 2.90
CA ASP A 999 -13.29 16.50 2.85
C ASP A 999 -13.46 15.71 4.15
N GLU A 1000 -13.35 16.37 5.30
CA GLU A 1000 -13.47 15.77 6.62
C GLU A 1000 -14.87 15.17 6.85
N SER A 1001 -15.92 15.93 6.51
CA SER A 1001 -17.32 15.53 6.69
C SER A 1001 -17.69 14.35 5.79
N ARG A 1002 -17.22 14.33 4.53
CA ARG A 1002 -17.37 13.17 3.65
C ARG A 1002 -16.65 11.94 4.17
N ASN A 1003 -15.40 12.09 4.61
CA ASN A 1003 -14.60 10.97 5.12
C ASN A 1003 -15.20 10.36 6.39
N VAL A 1004 -15.65 11.18 7.35
CA VAL A 1004 -16.30 10.67 8.56
C VAL A 1004 -17.67 10.03 8.26
N ASN A 1005 -18.46 10.57 7.31
CA ASN A 1005 -19.70 9.96 6.85
C ASN A 1005 -19.45 8.53 6.33
N TYR A 1006 -18.48 8.38 5.43
CA TYR A 1006 -18.11 7.09 4.86
C TYR A 1006 -17.54 6.11 5.91
N SER A 1007 -16.67 6.61 6.79
CA SER A 1007 -16.04 5.79 7.84
C SER A 1007 -17.05 5.31 8.88
N LEU A 1008 -17.99 6.18 9.29
CA LEU A 1008 -19.08 5.85 10.21
C LEU A 1008 -20.02 4.82 9.59
N ALA A 1009 -20.36 4.94 8.30
CA ALA A 1009 -21.21 3.97 7.62
C ALA A 1009 -20.58 2.56 7.64
N ASN A 1010 -19.29 2.45 7.31
CA ASN A 1010 -18.57 1.17 7.35
C ASN A 1010 -18.41 0.62 8.77
N PHE A 1011 -18.26 1.49 9.77
CA PHE A 1011 -18.24 1.09 11.17
C PHE A 1011 -19.58 0.49 11.61
N LEU A 1012 -20.69 1.19 11.38
CA LEU A 1012 -22.03 0.72 11.73
C LEU A 1012 -22.41 -0.55 10.95
N LYS A 1013 -22.00 -0.64 9.68
CA LYS A 1013 -22.07 -1.88 8.89
C LYS A 1013 -21.40 -3.03 9.64
N ARG A 1014 -20.19 -2.84 10.16
CA ARG A 1014 -19.49 -3.89 10.93
C ARG A 1014 -20.17 -4.19 12.26
N CYS A 1015 -20.76 -3.19 12.92
CA CYS A 1015 -21.54 -3.38 14.15
C CYS A 1015 -22.74 -4.31 13.95
N LEU A 1016 -23.40 -4.32 12.79
CA LEU A 1016 -24.49 -5.28 12.48
C LEU A 1016 -24.02 -6.74 12.60
N THR A 1017 -22.75 -7.02 12.30
CA THR A 1017 -22.15 -8.35 12.46
C THR A 1017 -21.77 -8.66 13.91
N LEU A 1018 -21.36 -7.67 14.70
CA LEU A 1018 -20.80 -7.89 16.05
C LEU A 1018 -21.81 -7.74 17.19
N MET A 1019 -22.73 -6.78 17.10
CA MET A 1019 -23.60 -6.31 18.19
C MET A 1019 -25.08 -6.71 18.02
N ASP A 1020 -25.91 -6.21 18.92
CA ASP A 1020 -27.38 -6.22 18.83
C ASP A 1020 -27.84 -5.41 17.61
N ARG A 1021 -28.57 -6.06 16.70
CA ARG A 1021 -28.98 -5.43 15.43
C ARG A 1021 -30.10 -4.41 15.61
N GLY A 1022 -31.00 -4.60 16.58
CA GLY A 1022 -32.04 -3.62 16.90
C GLY A 1022 -31.43 -2.31 17.40
N PHE A 1023 -30.43 -2.40 18.27
CA PHE A 1023 -29.64 -1.24 18.68
C PHE A 1023 -28.94 -0.55 17.51
N VAL A 1024 -28.27 -1.29 16.63
CA VAL A 1024 -27.59 -0.69 15.47
C VAL A 1024 -28.58 -0.08 14.48
N PHE A 1025 -29.78 -0.65 14.32
CA PHE A 1025 -30.86 -0.02 13.55
C PHE A 1025 -31.29 1.32 14.12
N ASN A 1026 -31.39 1.44 15.46
CA ASN A 1026 -31.63 2.73 16.10
C ASN A 1026 -30.53 3.75 15.79
N LEU A 1027 -29.24 3.35 15.83
CA LEU A 1027 -28.14 4.24 15.45
C LEU A 1027 -28.21 4.71 13.98
N ILE A 1028 -28.54 3.80 13.06
CA ILE A 1028 -28.72 4.12 11.64
C ILE A 1028 -29.88 5.12 11.47
N ASN A 1029 -31.00 4.87 12.16
CA ASN A 1029 -32.17 5.73 12.12
C ASN A 1029 -31.90 7.12 12.68
N ASP A 1030 -31.24 7.20 13.84
CA ASP A 1030 -30.85 8.45 14.48
C ASP A 1030 -29.92 9.28 13.57
N TYR A 1031 -28.97 8.63 12.90
CA TYR A 1031 -28.11 9.31 11.92
C TYR A 1031 -28.89 9.90 10.74
N VAL A 1032 -29.75 9.09 10.11
CA VAL A 1032 -30.53 9.50 8.95
C VAL A 1032 -31.55 10.60 9.32
N SER A 1033 -32.08 10.57 10.55
CA SER A 1033 -32.97 11.60 11.07
C SER A 1033 -32.31 12.98 11.23
N GLY A 1034 -30.97 13.03 11.22
CA GLY A 1034 -30.20 14.26 11.23
C GLY A 1034 -30.27 15.06 9.93
N PHE A 1035 -30.74 14.45 8.84
CA PHE A 1035 -30.89 15.07 7.52
C PHE A 1035 -32.31 15.59 7.30
N SER A 1036 -32.44 16.66 6.52
CA SER A 1036 -33.69 17.32 6.16
C SER A 1036 -33.97 17.22 4.66
N PRO A 1037 -35.24 17.13 4.22
CA PRO A 1037 -35.60 17.21 2.80
C PRO A 1037 -35.21 18.54 2.13
N LYS A 1038 -34.95 19.59 2.92
CA LYS A 1038 -34.52 20.91 2.43
C LYS A 1038 -32.99 21.06 2.41
N ASP A 1039 -32.25 20.00 2.72
CA ASP A 1039 -30.80 20.05 2.76
C ASP A 1039 -30.19 20.26 1.37
N PRO A 1040 -29.03 20.91 1.28
CA PRO A 1040 -28.32 21.05 0.01
C PRO A 1040 -27.91 19.69 -0.57
N LYS A 1041 -27.76 19.66 -1.91
CA LYS A 1041 -27.44 18.45 -2.69
C LYS A 1041 -26.34 17.57 -2.09
N VAL A 1042 -25.25 18.16 -1.60
CA VAL A 1042 -24.12 17.44 -1.02
C VAL A 1042 -24.53 16.56 0.18
N LEU A 1043 -25.47 17.02 1.00
CA LEU A 1043 -25.97 16.24 2.14
C LEU A 1043 -26.87 15.09 1.69
N ALA A 1044 -27.63 15.27 0.60
CA ALA A 1044 -28.36 14.16 -0.02
C ALA A 1044 -27.38 13.09 -0.56
N GLU A 1045 -26.28 13.50 -1.19
CA GLU A 1045 -25.21 12.59 -1.62
C GLU A 1045 -24.61 11.83 -0.43
N TYR A 1046 -24.26 12.52 0.67
CA TYR A 1046 -23.76 11.87 1.89
C TYR A 1046 -24.74 10.85 2.46
N LYS A 1047 -26.03 11.18 2.51
CA LYS A 1047 -27.09 10.28 2.99
C LYS A 1047 -27.19 9.01 2.14
N PHE A 1048 -27.16 9.13 0.81
CA PHE A 1048 -27.20 7.97 -0.07
C PHE A 1048 -25.90 7.17 -0.09
N GLU A 1049 -24.73 7.81 0.02
CA GLU A 1049 -23.45 7.11 0.22
C GLU A 1049 -23.44 6.29 1.51
N PHE A 1050 -23.97 6.86 2.61
CA PHE A 1050 -24.12 6.18 3.89
C PHE A 1050 -25.07 4.97 3.78
N LEU A 1051 -26.28 5.19 3.23
CA LEU A 1051 -27.26 4.13 3.05
C LEU A 1051 -26.75 3.02 2.12
N GLN A 1052 -26.04 3.36 1.06
CA GLN A 1052 -25.43 2.39 0.15
C GLN A 1052 -24.40 1.51 0.90
N ALA A 1053 -23.52 2.10 1.71
CA ALA A 1053 -22.55 1.35 2.49
C ALA A 1053 -23.24 0.39 3.49
N ILE A 1054 -24.26 0.84 4.20
CA ILE A 1054 -25.05 0.00 5.12
C ILE A 1054 -25.78 -1.11 4.37
N CYS A 1055 -26.44 -0.80 3.26
CA CYS A 1055 -27.21 -1.77 2.47
C CYS A 1055 -26.31 -2.80 1.76
N ASN A 1056 -25.02 -2.48 1.57
CA ASN A 1056 -24.05 -3.42 1.05
C ASN A 1056 -23.59 -4.48 2.06
N HIS A 1057 -24.11 -4.49 3.30
CA HIS A 1057 -23.83 -5.54 4.27
C HIS A 1057 -24.03 -6.95 3.69
N GLU A 1058 -23.12 -7.87 4.01
CA GLU A 1058 -23.09 -9.25 3.49
C GLU A 1058 -24.39 -10.02 3.77
N HIS A 1059 -25.12 -9.68 4.83
CA HIS A 1059 -26.37 -10.30 5.23
C HIS A 1059 -27.58 -9.36 5.11
N TYR A 1060 -27.59 -8.45 4.13
CA TYR A 1060 -28.68 -7.49 3.91
C TYR A 1060 -30.07 -8.15 3.82
N ILE A 1061 -30.19 -9.29 3.13
CA ILE A 1061 -31.48 -9.98 2.97
C ILE A 1061 -32.04 -10.46 4.33
N PRO A 1062 -31.32 -11.27 5.14
CA PRO A 1062 -31.76 -11.60 6.50
C PRO A 1062 -32.06 -10.40 7.40
N LEU A 1063 -31.31 -9.31 7.28
CA LEU A 1063 -31.53 -8.08 8.06
C LEU A 1063 -32.88 -7.41 7.77
N ASN A 1064 -33.49 -7.69 6.63
CA ASN A 1064 -34.81 -7.18 6.27
C ASN A 1064 -35.96 -8.15 6.55
N LEU A 1065 -35.69 -9.33 7.15
CA LEU A 1065 -36.72 -10.31 7.53
C LEU A 1065 -37.78 -10.53 6.42
N PRO A 1066 -37.44 -11.12 5.26
CA PRO A 1066 -38.41 -11.42 4.19
C PRO A 1066 -39.44 -12.47 4.64
N MET A 1067 -40.37 -12.09 5.51
CA MET A 1067 -41.41 -12.93 6.09
C MET A 1067 -42.71 -12.13 6.20
N ALA A 1068 -43.85 -12.82 6.22
CA ALA A 1068 -45.13 -12.17 6.39
C ALA A 1068 -45.35 -11.74 7.86
N PHE A 1069 -45.71 -10.47 8.08
CA PHE A 1069 -46.02 -9.93 9.40
C PHE A 1069 -47.53 -9.83 9.69
N ALA A 1070 -48.39 -10.16 8.73
CA ALA A 1070 -49.85 -10.05 8.83
C ALA A 1070 -50.45 -10.73 10.08
N LYS A 1071 -51.43 -10.07 10.71
CA LYS A 1071 -52.24 -10.65 11.81
C LYS A 1071 -53.13 -11.77 11.25
N PRO A 1072 -53.24 -12.93 11.92
CA PRO A 1072 -54.12 -14.00 11.47
C PRO A 1072 -55.58 -13.60 11.78
N LYS A 1073 -56.23 -12.91 10.84
CA LYS A 1073 -57.69 -12.90 10.77
C LYS A 1073 -58.11 -13.85 9.67
N LEU A 1074 -59.07 -14.73 10.00
CA LEU A 1074 -59.67 -15.69 9.07
C LEU A 1074 -60.08 -14.99 7.78
N GLN A 1075 -59.34 -15.18 6.70
CA GLN A 1075 -59.81 -14.88 5.35
C GLN A 1075 -59.47 -16.05 4.45
N ARG A 1076 -60.48 -16.46 3.68
CA ARG A 1076 -60.48 -17.67 2.85
C ARG A 1076 -59.35 -17.61 1.81
N VAL A 1077 -58.84 -18.81 1.54
CA VAL A 1077 -57.92 -19.20 0.49
C VAL A 1077 -58.26 -18.50 -0.83
N GLN A 1078 -57.50 -17.47 -1.23
CA GLN A 1078 -57.04 -17.23 -2.62
C GLN A 1078 -56.26 -15.91 -2.83
N ASP A 1079 -56.27 -14.95 -1.91
CA ASP A 1079 -55.49 -13.72 -2.07
C ASP A 1079 -54.12 -13.81 -1.37
N SER A 1080 -53.07 -13.82 -2.17
CA SER A 1080 -51.70 -13.62 -1.70
C SER A 1080 -51.60 -12.16 -1.23
N ASN A 1081 -51.67 -11.90 0.08
CA ASN A 1081 -51.46 -10.57 0.66
C ASN A 1081 -50.01 -10.10 0.42
N LEU A 1082 -49.69 -9.67 -0.80
CA LEU A 1082 -48.45 -9.02 -1.16
C LEU A 1082 -48.49 -7.60 -0.59
N GLU A 1083 -47.53 -7.23 0.24
CA GLU A 1083 -47.43 -5.88 0.80
C GLU A 1083 -46.78 -4.96 -0.25
N TYR A 1084 -47.61 -4.37 -1.12
CA TYR A 1084 -47.16 -3.56 -2.27
C TYR A 1084 -47.06 -2.05 -1.97
N SER A 1085 -47.51 -1.61 -0.78
CA SER A 1085 -47.48 -0.20 -0.37
C SER A 1085 -46.36 0.07 0.63
N LEU A 1086 -45.63 1.18 0.46
CA LEU A 1086 -44.60 1.63 1.40
C LEU A 1086 -45.24 2.26 2.66
N SER A 1087 -45.74 1.42 3.57
CA SER A 1087 -46.37 1.86 4.83
C SER A 1087 -45.34 2.05 5.96
N ASP A 1088 -45.72 2.73 7.05
CA ASP A 1088 -44.88 2.80 8.26
C ASP A 1088 -44.68 1.41 8.89
N GLU A 1089 -45.67 0.52 8.78
CA GLU A 1089 -45.60 -0.87 9.26
C GLU A 1089 -44.62 -1.70 8.40
N TYR A 1090 -44.63 -1.51 7.08
CA TYR A 1090 -43.64 -2.08 6.16
C TYR A 1090 -42.23 -1.61 6.50
N CYS A 1091 -42.05 -0.30 6.67
CA CYS A 1091 -40.74 0.28 7.02
C CYS A 1091 -40.24 -0.20 8.39
N LYS A 1092 -41.13 -0.52 9.33
CA LYS A 1092 -40.77 -1.11 10.62
C LYS A 1092 -40.32 -2.56 10.47
N HIS A 1093 -41.05 -3.36 9.70
CA HIS A 1093 -40.81 -4.79 9.50
C HIS A 1093 -39.59 -5.09 8.63
N HIS A 1094 -39.40 -4.31 7.57
CA HIS A 1094 -38.34 -4.46 6.59
C HIS A 1094 -37.40 -3.24 6.64
N PHE A 1095 -36.77 -3.03 7.80
CA PHE A 1095 -36.17 -1.75 8.17
C PHE A 1095 -35.21 -1.12 7.15
N LEU A 1096 -34.16 -1.82 6.72
CA LEU A 1096 -33.15 -1.22 5.85
C LEU A 1096 -33.68 -0.91 4.44
N VAL A 1097 -34.46 -1.83 3.86
CA VAL A 1097 -35.09 -1.62 2.55
C VAL A 1097 -36.20 -0.59 2.62
N GLY A 1098 -37.02 -0.60 3.68
CA GLY A 1098 -38.07 0.38 3.91
C GLY A 1098 -37.50 1.78 4.10
N LEU A 1099 -36.44 1.93 4.89
CA LEU A 1099 -35.71 3.20 5.06
C LEU A 1099 -35.14 3.69 3.72
N LEU A 1100 -34.46 2.83 2.96
CA LEU A 1100 -33.91 3.18 1.64
C LEU A 1100 -35.01 3.62 0.66
N LEU A 1101 -36.13 2.89 0.61
CA LEU A 1101 -37.25 3.22 -0.27
C LEU A 1101 -37.97 4.51 0.16
N ARG A 1102 -38.08 4.78 1.45
CA ARG A 1102 -38.65 6.03 1.98
C ARG A 1102 -37.79 7.23 1.56
N GLU A 1103 -36.48 7.14 1.76
CA GLU A 1103 -35.56 8.20 1.33
C GLU A 1103 -35.52 8.34 -0.20
N THR A 1104 -35.66 7.22 -0.93
CA THR A 1104 -35.77 7.26 -2.39
C THR A 1104 -37.06 7.92 -2.85
N SER A 1105 -38.20 7.67 -2.20
CA SER A 1105 -39.47 8.32 -2.50
C SER A 1105 -39.36 9.85 -2.39
N ILE A 1106 -38.66 10.34 -1.36
CA ILE A 1106 -38.39 11.78 -1.19
C ILE A 1106 -37.46 12.27 -2.30
N ALA A 1107 -36.36 11.55 -2.56
CA ALA A 1107 -35.38 11.90 -3.58
C ALA A 1107 -35.95 11.96 -4.99
N LEU A 1108 -36.94 11.11 -5.32
CA LEU A 1108 -37.60 11.06 -6.62
C LEU A 1108 -38.35 12.35 -6.97
N GLN A 1109 -38.71 13.16 -5.98
CA GLN A 1109 -39.32 14.49 -6.16
C GLN A 1109 -38.29 15.62 -6.29
N ASP A 1110 -37.00 15.33 -6.07
CA ASP A 1110 -35.90 16.30 -6.11
C ASP A 1110 -35.29 16.39 -7.52
N ASN A 1111 -34.20 17.14 -7.71
CA ASN A 1111 -33.51 17.35 -8.96
C ASN A 1111 -32.89 16.06 -9.55
N TYR A 1112 -32.60 16.10 -10.86
CA TYR A 1112 -32.15 14.93 -11.63
C TYR A 1112 -30.97 14.17 -11.01
N GLU A 1113 -29.98 14.86 -10.46
CA GLU A 1113 -28.76 14.21 -9.95
C GLU A 1113 -29.02 13.44 -8.66
N ILE A 1114 -29.87 13.96 -7.78
CA ILE A 1114 -30.28 13.27 -6.55
C ILE A 1114 -31.16 12.06 -6.89
N ARG A 1115 -32.10 12.22 -7.83
CA ARG A 1115 -32.91 11.10 -8.35
C ARG A 1115 -32.03 9.99 -8.92
N TYR A 1116 -31.07 10.37 -9.77
CA TYR A 1116 -30.13 9.43 -10.38
C TYR A 1116 -29.33 8.67 -9.32
N THR A 1117 -28.84 9.37 -8.29
CA THR A 1117 -28.09 8.76 -7.19
C THR A 1117 -28.94 7.73 -6.43
N ALA A 1118 -30.16 8.09 -6.04
CA ALA A 1118 -31.08 7.20 -5.33
C ALA A 1118 -31.43 5.95 -6.16
N ILE A 1119 -31.77 6.14 -7.44
CA ILE A 1119 -32.07 5.05 -8.38
C ILE A 1119 -30.85 4.15 -8.57
N SER A 1120 -29.66 4.73 -8.68
CA SER A 1120 -28.42 3.96 -8.85
C SER A 1120 -28.13 3.06 -7.65
N VAL A 1121 -28.34 3.55 -6.42
CA VAL A 1121 -28.18 2.72 -5.20
C VAL A 1121 -29.12 1.52 -5.22
N ILE A 1122 -30.41 1.72 -5.53
CA ILE A 1122 -31.37 0.60 -5.63
C ILE A 1122 -30.98 -0.34 -6.76
N LYS A 1123 -30.66 0.19 -7.95
CA LYS A 1123 -30.26 -0.61 -9.12
C LYS A 1123 -29.08 -1.52 -8.77
N ASN A 1124 -28.03 -0.97 -8.15
CA ASN A 1124 -26.83 -1.73 -7.79
C ASN A 1124 -27.12 -2.82 -6.74
N LEU A 1125 -28.01 -2.56 -5.78
CA LEU A 1125 -28.47 -3.58 -4.83
C LEU A 1125 -29.28 -4.69 -5.51
N LEU A 1126 -30.16 -4.34 -6.46
CA LEU A 1126 -30.92 -5.33 -7.22
C LEU A 1126 -29.98 -6.21 -8.08
N ILE A 1127 -29.00 -5.61 -8.75
CA ILE A 1127 -27.95 -6.32 -9.49
C ILE A 1127 -27.20 -7.26 -8.54
N LYS A 1128 -26.76 -6.76 -7.38
CA LYS A 1128 -26.06 -7.54 -6.36
C LYS A 1128 -26.88 -8.76 -5.94
N HIS A 1129 -28.15 -8.58 -5.60
CA HIS A 1129 -29.00 -9.69 -5.13
C HIS A 1129 -29.37 -10.67 -6.25
N ALA A 1130 -29.46 -10.22 -7.49
CA ALA A 1130 -29.67 -11.09 -8.64
C ALA A 1130 -28.45 -12.00 -8.91
N PHE A 1131 -27.24 -11.50 -8.68
CA PHE A 1131 -25.98 -12.24 -8.90
C PHE A 1131 -25.36 -12.84 -7.64
N ASP A 1132 -25.98 -12.67 -6.47
CA ASP A 1132 -25.53 -13.31 -5.24
C ASP A 1132 -25.71 -14.83 -5.33
N THR A 1133 -24.59 -15.55 -5.35
CA THR A 1133 -24.56 -17.01 -5.55
C THR A 1133 -25.27 -17.78 -4.45
N ARG A 1134 -25.52 -17.17 -3.28
CA ARG A 1134 -26.26 -17.78 -2.17
C ARG A 1134 -27.77 -17.85 -2.40
N TYR A 1135 -28.31 -17.03 -3.30
CA TYR A 1135 -29.76 -16.85 -3.48
C TYR A 1135 -30.27 -17.20 -4.88
N GLN A 1136 -29.59 -18.07 -5.63
CA GLN A 1136 -29.89 -18.32 -7.06
C GLN A 1136 -31.18 -19.12 -7.32
N HIS A 1137 -31.78 -19.75 -6.31
CA HIS A 1137 -33.02 -20.50 -6.53
C HIS A 1137 -34.20 -19.57 -6.84
N LYS A 1138 -35.04 -19.95 -7.81
CA LYS A 1138 -36.21 -19.14 -8.25
C LYS A 1138 -37.13 -18.70 -7.10
N ASN A 1139 -37.38 -19.59 -6.13
CA ASN A 1139 -38.22 -19.26 -4.97
C ASN A 1139 -37.55 -18.27 -4.02
N GLN A 1140 -36.22 -18.31 -3.90
CA GLN A 1140 -35.46 -17.34 -3.11
C GLN A 1140 -35.48 -15.96 -3.80
N GLN A 1141 -35.20 -15.91 -5.10
CA GLN A 1141 -35.27 -14.69 -5.90
C GLN A 1141 -36.66 -14.06 -5.87
N ALA A 1142 -37.73 -14.86 -5.96
CA ALA A 1142 -39.11 -14.37 -5.85
C ALA A 1142 -39.39 -13.72 -4.49
N LYS A 1143 -38.91 -14.32 -3.39
CA LYS A 1143 -39.08 -13.77 -2.03
C LYS A 1143 -38.23 -12.51 -1.81
N ILE A 1144 -37.03 -12.45 -2.39
CA ILE A 1144 -36.19 -11.24 -2.37
C ILE A 1144 -36.87 -10.11 -3.17
N ALA A 1145 -37.41 -10.40 -4.36
CA ALA A 1145 -38.11 -9.42 -5.18
C ALA A 1145 -39.32 -8.81 -4.47
N GLN A 1146 -40.02 -9.57 -3.60
CA GLN A 1146 -41.12 -9.06 -2.78
C GLN A 1146 -40.69 -7.92 -1.85
N LEU A 1147 -39.45 -7.91 -1.33
CA LEU A 1147 -38.90 -6.80 -0.52
C LEU A 1147 -38.76 -5.48 -1.29
N TYR A 1148 -38.84 -5.53 -2.62
CA TYR A 1148 -38.73 -4.35 -3.47
C TYR A 1148 -40.05 -3.99 -4.15
N LEU A 1149 -41.13 -4.74 -3.89
CA LEU A 1149 -42.43 -4.50 -4.52
C LEU A 1149 -42.96 -3.07 -4.31
N PRO A 1150 -42.79 -2.43 -3.13
CA PRO A 1150 -43.20 -1.04 -2.94
C PRO A 1150 -42.50 -0.04 -3.87
N PHE A 1151 -41.29 -0.36 -4.38
CA PHE A 1151 -40.61 0.48 -5.36
C PHE A 1151 -41.40 0.60 -6.67
N VAL A 1152 -42.08 -0.47 -7.09
CA VAL A 1152 -42.95 -0.44 -8.27
C VAL A 1152 -44.14 0.50 -8.05
N GLY A 1153 -44.74 0.45 -6.85
CA GLY A 1153 -45.80 1.37 -6.45
C GLY A 1153 -45.35 2.83 -6.52
N LEU A 1154 -44.19 3.14 -5.94
CA LEU A 1154 -43.59 4.49 -6.00
C LEU A 1154 -43.39 4.98 -7.43
N LEU A 1155 -42.85 4.13 -8.32
CA LEU A 1155 -42.65 4.50 -9.72
C LEU A 1155 -43.98 4.74 -10.43
N LEU A 1156 -44.98 3.89 -10.21
CA LEU A 1156 -46.30 4.05 -10.83
C LEU A 1156 -46.99 5.34 -10.38
N GLU A 1157 -46.90 5.70 -9.10
CA GLU A 1157 -47.46 6.95 -8.58
C GLU A 1157 -46.82 8.18 -9.24
N ILE A 1158 -45.49 8.18 -9.41
CA ILE A 1158 -44.76 9.30 -10.04
C ILE A 1158 -45.04 9.45 -11.54
N TYR A 1159 -45.30 8.35 -12.26
CA TYR A 1159 -45.64 8.39 -13.69
C TYR A 1159 -47.14 8.64 -13.95
N SER A 1160 -47.99 8.57 -12.91
CA SER A 1160 -49.43 8.80 -13.01
C SER A 1160 -49.82 10.27 -12.78
N ASP A 1161 -48.94 11.05 -12.17
CA ASP A 1161 -48.97 12.53 -12.11
C ASP A 1161 -48.14 13.14 -13.26
#